data_AF-A0A6J0SL71-F1
#
_entry.id   AF-A0A6J0SL71-F1
#
_cell.length_a   1.000
_cell.length_b   1.000
_cell.length_c   1.000
_cell.angle_alpha   90.00
_cell.angle_beta   90.00
_cell.angle_gamma   90.00
#
_symmetry.space_group_name_H-M   'P 1'
#
loop_
_entity.id
_entity.type
_entity.pdbx_description
1 polymer ?
#
loop_
_entity_poly.entity_id
_entity_poly.type
_entity_poly.pdbx_seq_one_letter_code
_entity_poly.pdbx_strand_id
1 'polypeptide(L)'
;MDKQFTEEQRTLAAVNLSRTNDESLSSSAVVEAGKPLGLQSGLDTDDEEKIVTTENEQVALDLSSPATNASGNGHIPEVQAAPDLQGGGDLCTDSLEVQAKESSEAEGSSDGGREQQSSKAVETNPSLIDFLQDPGKRPLGVCSESPYDTECTKNLISSIQNASSQEALLEEIESELLSADLLKGHKLSNGMCKSEVTLAVFEKCMHDKYLQQEHMIKKLMKENKKHQELILDICSEKDNLKDELRKRTETEKQHLNIIKQLETRIEDLQKEVKAAKDKLVSQDAAAKSAIQQLHKEMAFRTDQANKKCEEARQEKEAMVMKYVRGEKESLDLRKEKEVLERKLRDANKEIEKHTNKIKQLSQEKSRLSQLFESKEAEATRMSRDIEKLKEEINSHVIKVKWAQNKLKAEMDLHKDTKDRLKEATTKLTQAKEEADQIRRNCQEIIKTYQESEEIKSNELDVKLRLTKGELEKHLQEKSDHLEVHHAKIKELEDVKRTFKEGMDELRTLRTKVKCLEDERLRTEDELSKYREIINRQKAEIQNLLDRVKIVDQLQDQHQRDEQEINSLKEEVDSLNNLLSDFQKDIDGSRKRESELLVFTEKLTTKNAQLQSETNSLQVQLDKLVYSERDLQNQLELVRQARDELATKLEKEEELHKDRVQALQADLVSQQKALADLNTQVDELKDELITQKRKHAANLKDLTKQLQQARRKLDQLENGNYDKEVSSMGSRSSSSGSLNARSSNEDRSPENSGSSVAVDHFPEVDKTILIERIVRLQKAHARKNEKMEFMEDHIKQLVEEIRKKTKIIQSYILREEAGTLSSEASDFNKVHLSRRGGIMASLYTSHPADSGLTLELSLEINKKLQAVLEDTLLKNITLKENLQTLGTEIERLIKQQHELEQRLKQT
;
A
#
# COMPACT_ATOMS: atom_id res chain seq x y z
N MET A 1 -10.96 -61.96 61.62
CA MET A 1 -10.22 -60.69 61.74
C MET A 1 -11.18 -59.58 61.30
N ASP A 2 -12.15 -59.12 62.10
CA ASP A 2 -12.16 -58.58 63.49
C ASP A 2 -11.57 -57.15 63.54
N LYS A 3 -12.38 -56.09 63.78
CA LYS A 3 -12.92 -55.51 65.07
C LYS A 3 -11.88 -54.59 65.77
N GLN A 4 -12.22 -53.55 66.55
CA GLN A 4 -13.49 -52.88 66.95
C GLN A 4 -13.48 -51.39 66.49
N PHE A 5 -14.52 -50.51 66.55
CA PHE A 5 -15.89 -50.45 67.13
C PHE A 5 -16.10 -49.77 68.51
N THR A 6 -16.61 -48.52 68.48
CA THR A 6 -17.35 -47.73 69.51
C THR A 6 -17.80 -46.41 68.82
N GLU A 7 -19.00 -45.81 68.87
CA GLU A 7 -20.19 -45.78 69.78
C GLU A 7 -19.92 -45.23 71.20
N GLU A 8 -20.68 -44.26 71.77
CA GLU A 8 -21.75 -43.36 71.24
C GLU A 8 -21.48 -41.90 71.77
N GLN A 9 -22.35 -40.94 72.14
CA GLN A 9 -23.81 -40.84 72.33
C GLN A 9 -24.37 -39.42 72.05
N ARG A 10 -25.66 -39.28 71.69
CA ARG A 10 -26.44 -38.02 71.74
C ARG A 10 -27.33 -37.90 72.99
N THR A 11 -27.44 -36.70 73.57
CA THR A 11 -28.61 -36.27 74.36
C THR A 11 -28.81 -34.74 74.27
N LEU A 12 -30.06 -34.27 74.41
CA LEU A 12 -30.42 -32.85 74.53
C LEU A 12 -30.89 -32.53 75.95
N ALA A 13 -30.58 -31.33 76.46
CA ALA A 13 -31.51 -30.48 77.23
C ALA A 13 -30.85 -29.11 77.51
N ALA A 14 -31.65 -28.10 77.84
CA ALA A 14 -31.21 -26.75 78.22
C ALA A 14 -31.41 -26.47 79.71
N VAL A 15 -30.77 -25.41 80.24
CA VAL A 15 -31.36 -24.49 81.24
C VAL A 15 -30.56 -23.17 81.28
N ASN A 16 -31.21 -22.09 81.75
CA ASN A 16 -30.77 -20.69 81.68
C ASN A 16 -30.05 -20.18 82.96
N LEU A 17 -29.76 -18.86 82.96
CA LEU A 17 -29.36 -17.94 84.06
C LEU A 17 -27.83 -17.67 84.12
N SER A 18 -27.33 -16.43 84.33
CA SER A 18 -27.91 -15.15 84.83
C SER A 18 -27.38 -13.95 84.00
N ARG A 19 -28.12 -12.86 83.71
CA ARG A 19 -28.48 -11.67 84.58
C ARG A 19 -27.22 -10.89 85.00
N THR A 20 -27.06 -9.56 84.84
CA THR A 20 -27.94 -8.36 85.03
C THR A 20 -27.73 -7.30 83.92
N ASN A 21 -28.69 -6.46 83.50
CA ASN A 21 -29.40 -5.33 84.17
C ASN A 21 -28.44 -4.17 84.58
N ASP A 22 -28.75 -2.87 84.47
CA ASP A 22 -29.91 -2.05 83.97
C ASP A 22 -29.38 -0.60 83.69
N GLU A 23 -30.07 0.44 83.16
CA GLU A 23 -31.46 0.76 82.73
C GLU A 23 -31.39 1.84 81.59
N SER A 24 -32.34 2.70 81.13
CA SER A 24 -33.76 3.06 81.41
C SER A 24 -34.46 3.71 80.19
N LEU A 25 -35.71 3.31 79.89
CA LEU A 25 -36.98 4.08 79.69
C LEU A 25 -37.03 5.45 78.91
N SER A 26 -38.16 5.92 78.35
CA SER A 26 -39.59 5.53 78.47
C SER A 26 -40.40 5.86 77.19
N SER A 27 -41.38 5.03 76.76
CA SER A 27 -42.86 5.22 76.93
C SER A 27 -43.56 6.12 75.88
N SER A 28 -44.74 5.82 75.30
CA SER A 28 -45.58 4.60 75.24
C SER A 28 -46.50 4.67 74.01
N ALA A 29 -47.07 3.53 73.58
CA ALA A 29 -48.19 3.45 72.65
C ALA A 29 -49.55 3.69 73.35
N VAL A 30 -50.63 3.86 72.56
CA VAL A 30 -51.99 3.34 72.81
C VAL A 30 -52.79 3.33 71.48
N VAL A 31 -53.80 2.47 71.41
CA VAL A 31 -54.67 2.18 70.25
C VAL A 31 -55.97 3.00 70.32
N GLU A 32 -56.50 3.50 69.19
CA GLU A 32 -57.93 3.40 68.86
C GLU A 32 -58.27 3.74 67.39
N ALA A 33 -59.53 3.53 66.98
CA ALA A 33 -60.03 3.63 65.61
C ALA A 33 -61.05 4.77 65.42
N GLY A 34 -61.19 5.29 64.19
CA GLY A 34 -62.21 6.31 63.88
C GLY A 34 -62.40 6.58 62.38
N LYS A 35 -63.66 6.72 61.96
CA LYS A 35 -64.06 7.27 60.64
C LYS A 35 -64.08 8.80 60.69
N PRO A 36 -64.01 9.47 59.53
CA PRO A 36 -65.22 10.12 59.00
C PRO A 36 -65.51 9.68 57.55
N LEU A 37 -66.73 9.55 57.04
CA LEU A 37 -67.91 10.44 57.04
C LEU A 37 -67.68 11.77 56.31
N GLY A 38 -68.06 11.82 55.02
CA GLY A 38 -68.19 13.07 54.26
C GLY A 38 -69.64 13.50 54.14
N LEU A 39 -69.88 14.82 54.15
CA LEU A 39 -71.19 15.43 53.86
C LEU A 39 -71.03 16.73 53.05
N GLN A 40 -71.64 16.71 51.86
CA GLN A 40 -72.43 17.77 51.23
C GLN A 40 -72.00 19.26 51.31
N SER A 41 -71.53 19.74 50.16
CA SER A 41 -72.02 20.93 49.44
C SER A 41 -71.51 20.82 47.99
N GLY A 42 -72.11 21.38 46.94
CA GLY A 42 -73.26 22.29 46.82
C GLY A 42 -73.03 23.14 45.57
N LEU A 43 -73.92 23.07 44.57
CA LEU A 43 -73.75 23.75 43.27
C LEU A 43 -74.06 25.26 43.39
N ASP A 44 -73.50 26.09 42.50
CA ASP A 44 -74.23 26.63 41.33
C ASP A 44 -73.42 27.70 40.56
N THR A 45 -73.89 28.05 39.36
CA THR A 45 -73.46 29.14 38.43
C THR A 45 -72.09 29.01 37.75
N ASP A 46 -71.92 29.37 36.46
CA ASP A 46 -72.89 29.63 35.36
C ASP A 46 -72.17 29.53 33.99
N ASP A 47 -72.95 29.58 32.89
CA ASP A 47 -72.57 29.87 31.50
C ASP A 47 -71.61 28.91 30.74
N GLU A 48 -71.63 28.84 29.41
CA GLU A 48 -72.76 28.74 28.45
C GLU A 48 -72.18 28.17 27.13
N GLU A 49 -72.85 27.22 26.45
CA GLU A 49 -72.86 27.16 24.97
C GLU A 49 -73.91 26.18 24.43
N LYS A 50 -74.38 26.39 23.19
CA LYS A 50 -75.53 25.66 22.62
C LYS A 50 -75.16 24.75 21.44
N ILE A 51 -75.60 23.51 21.60
CA ILE A 51 -75.89 22.46 20.61
C ILE A 51 -76.51 23.04 19.31
N VAL A 52 -76.23 22.45 18.12
CA VAL A 52 -77.23 21.99 17.10
C VAL A 52 -76.59 21.47 15.78
N THR A 53 -76.70 20.14 15.57
CA THR A 53 -76.80 19.39 14.28
C THR A 53 -75.58 19.32 13.32
N THR A 54 -75.45 18.32 12.43
CA THR A 54 -76.47 17.43 11.81
C THR A 54 -76.01 15.97 11.64
N GLU A 55 -76.93 15.09 11.25
CA GLU A 55 -76.88 13.62 11.30
C GLU A 55 -76.45 12.95 9.97
N ASN A 56 -76.10 11.65 10.05
CA ASN A 56 -76.29 10.60 9.02
C ASN A 56 -75.50 10.72 7.68
N GLU A 57 -75.31 9.66 6.87
CA GLU A 57 -75.74 8.25 6.96
C GLU A 57 -74.72 7.25 6.37
N GLN A 58 -75.14 5.99 6.30
CA GLN A 58 -74.43 4.75 5.92
C GLN A 58 -73.91 4.70 4.47
N VAL A 59 -72.94 3.81 4.20
CA VAL A 59 -73.13 2.56 3.40
C VAL A 59 -71.82 1.73 3.46
N ALA A 60 -71.92 0.40 3.25
CA ALA A 60 -70.84 -0.57 3.46
C ALA A 60 -70.54 -1.43 2.20
N LEU A 61 -69.85 -2.56 2.41
CA LEU A 61 -69.40 -3.60 1.45
C LEU A 61 -68.04 -3.29 0.76
N ASP A 62 -66.94 -4.05 0.80
CA ASP A 62 -66.48 -5.36 1.37
C ASP A 62 -65.87 -6.28 0.27
N LEU A 63 -65.08 -7.27 0.70
CA LEU A 63 -64.52 -8.45 0.00
C LEU A 63 -63.07 -8.42 -0.59
N SER A 64 -62.22 -9.18 0.14
CA SER A 64 -61.22 -10.17 -0.34
C SER A 64 -59.89 -9.76 -1.03
N SER A 65 -58.79 -9.82 -0.25
CA SER A 65 -57.83 -10.97 -0.17
C SER A 65 -57.30 -11.68 -1.44
N PRO A 66 -56.16 -12.42 -1.36
CA PRO A 66 -54.93 -12.26 -0.53
C PRO A 66 -53.62 -12.53 -1.32
N ALA A 67 -52.45 -12.47 -0.67
CA ALA A 67 -51.22 -13.14 -1.13
C ALA A 67 -50.24 -13.47 0.02
N THR A 68 -49.80 -14.74 0.14
CA THR A 68 -48.79 -15.18 1.12
C THR A 68 -47.87 -16.28 0.57
N ASN A 69 -46.56 -16.02 0.63
CA ASN A 69 -45.38 -16.91 0.62
C ASN A 69 -45.50 -18.42 0.30
N ALA A 70 -44.80 -18.81 -0.79
CA ALA A 70 -43.73 -19.83 -0.86
C ALA A 70 -43.89 -21.26 -0.27
N SER A 71 -43.65 -22.28 -1.12
CA SER A 71 -42.66 -23.38 -0.94
C SER A 71 -42.73 -24.40 -2.10
N GLY A 72 -41.65 -25.13 -2.42
CA GLY A 72 -41.71 -26.30 -3.33
C GLY A 72 -40.43 -26.64 -4.13
N ASN A 73 -39.84 -27.81 -3.88
CA ASN A 73 -38.64 -28.34 -4.56
C ASN A 73 -38.88 -28.83 -6.01
N GLY A 74 -37.96 -28.49 -6.92
CA GLY A 74 -36.93 -29.45 -7.36
C GLY A 74 -37.08 -30.29 -8.66
N HIS A 75 -35.90 -30.63 -9.21
CA HIS A 75 -35.54 -31.63 -10.23
C HIS A 75 -35.58 -31.27 -11.74
N ILE A 76 -34.51 -31.72 -12.43
CA ILE A 76 -34.21 -31.60 -13.87
C ILE A 76 -34.18 -33.04 -14.46
N PRO A 77 -34.67 -33.31 -15.69
CA PRO A 77 -33.83 -33.44 -16.92
C PRO A 77 -34.28 -32.43 -18.00
N GLU A 78 -33.42 -31.77 -18.79
CA GLU A 78 -32.47 -32.27 -19.81
C GLU A 78 -33.13 -32.85 -21.07
N VAL A 79 -32.90 -32.20 -22.23
CA VAL A 79 -32.54 -32.78 -23.55
C VAL A 79 -32.33 -31.67 -24.61
N GLN A 80 -31.17 -31.74 -25.28
CA GLN A 80 -30.80 -31.36 -26.68
C GLN A 80 -31.84 -30.57 -27.52
N ALA A 81 -31.48 -29.54 -28.30
CA ALA A 81 -30.52 -29.62 -29.41
C ALA A 81 -30.13 -28.25 -30.03
N ALA A 82 -29.12 -28.27 -30.90
CA ALA A 82 -28.70 -27.24 -31.86
C ALA A 82 -28.30 -27.96 -33.18
N PRO A 83 -27.89 -27.30 -34.28
CA PRO A 83 -27.84 -25.86 -34.59
C PRO A 83 -28.63 -25.51 -35.89
N ASP A 84 -28.58 -24.26 -36.39
CA ASP A 84 -27.84 -23.97 -37.65
C ASP A 84 -27.85 -22.49 -38.14
N LEU A 85 -26.76 -22.15 -38.83
CA LEU A 85 -26.56 -21.27 -39.99
C LEU A 85 -27.43 -20.00 -40.27
N GLN A 86 -26.69 -18.89 -40.38
CA GLN A 86 -26.58 -18.04 -41.60
C GLN A 86 -27.67 -17.00 -41.93
N GLY A 87 -27.23 -15.88 -42.53
CA GLY A 87 -28.08 -14.87 -43.18
C GLY A 87 -27.85 -13.46 -42.61
N GLY A 88 -27.75 -12.44 -43.48
CA GLY A 88 -27.60 -11.05 -43.07
C GLY A 88 -27.89 -10.07 -44.20
N GLY A 89 -27.97 -8.78 -43.86
CA GLY A 89 -28.32 -7.68 -44.76
C GLY A 89 -29.84 -7.43 -44.89
N ASP A 90 -30.30 -6.23 -45.26
CA ASP A 90 -29.58 -4.94 -45.25
C ASP A 90 -30.56 -3.73 -45.28
N LEU A 91 -30.03 -2.53 -45.02
CA LEU A 91 -30.50 -1.18 -45.44
C LEU A 91 -32.01 -0.81 -45.44
N CYS A 92 -32.34 0.22 -44.63
CA CYS A 92 -32.95 1.51 -45.06
C CYS A 92 -33.04 2.43 -43.80
N THR A 93 -32.24 3.49 -43.62
CA THR A 93 -32.34 4.83 -44.23
C THR A 93 -33.69 5.54 -44.06
N ASP A 94 -33.69 6.66 -43.34
CA ASP A 94 -34.22 7.92 -43.89
C ASP A 94 -33.53 9.16 -43.26
N SER A 95 -33.73 10.34 -43.85
CA SER A 95 -32.90 11.54 -43.66
C SER A 95 -33.62 12.70 -42.95
N LEU A 96 -32.85 13.64 -42.35
CA LEU A 96 -33.30 15.02 -42.09
C LEU A 96 -32.12 16.01 -42.13
N GLU A 97 -32.25 17.09 -42.88
CA GLU A 97 -31.30 18.22 -42.95
C GLU A 97 -31.76 19.40 -42.09
N VAL A 98 -30.83 20.13 -41.44
CA VAL A 98 -30.92 21.59 -41.22
C VAL A 98 -29.51 22.21 -41.31
N GLN A 99 -29.46 23.47 -41.77
CA GLN A 99 -28.28 24.32 -42.01
C GLN A 99 -27.65 24.83 -40.67
N ALA A 100 -26.52 25.54 -40.56
CA ALA A 100 -25.84 26.44 -41.51
C ALA A 100 -24.41 26.88 -41.06
N LYS A 101 -23.57 27.30 -42.04
CA LYS A 101 -22.53 28.39 -41.97
C LYS A 101 -21.32 28.28 -40.99
N GLU A 102 -20.16 28.93 -41.21
CA GLU A 102 -19.40 29.42 -42.40
C GLU A 102 -17.97 29.88 -41.95
N SER A 103 -17.11 30.37 -42.87
CA SER A 103 -15.68 30.78 -42.72
C SER A 103 -14.67 29.63 -42.51
N SER A 104 -13.50 29.50 -43.19
CA SER A 104 -12.51 30.42 -43.83
C SER A 104 -11.54 31.08 -42.82
N GLU A 105 -10.22 31.22 -43.02
CA GLU A 105 -9.28 31.07 -44.17
C GLU A 105 -7.99 30.33 -43.68
N ALA A 106 -7.31 29.45 -44.43
CA ALA A 106 -6.31 29.60 -45.53
C ALA A 106 -4.83 29.84 -45.10
N GLU A 107 -3.90 29.36 -45.97
CA GLU A 107 -2.41 29.46 -45.94
C GLU A 107 -1.62 28.72 -44.81
N GLY A 108 -0.43 28.13 -45.05
CA GLY A 108 0.24 27.85 -46.34
C GLY A 108 1.72 27.39 -46.24
N SER A 109 2.14 26.43 -47.09
CA SER A 109 3.53 25.94 -47.33
C SER A 109 4.27 25.28 -46.13
N SER A 110 5.37 24.52 -46.26
CA SER A 110 6.24 24.10 -47.39
C SER A 110 6.68 22.63 -47.13
N ASP A 111 6.43 21.67 -48.03
CA ASP A 111 7.36 21.08 -49.02
C ASP A 111 8.76 20.63 -48.53
N GLY A 112 9.22 19.48 -49.04
CA GLY A 112 10.52 18.85 -48.71
C GLY A 112 10.50 17.30 -48.61
N GLY A 113 9.97 16.58 -49.61
CA GLY A 113 9.81 15.11 -49.53
C GLY A 113 10.87 14.26 -50.24
N ARG A 114 11.04 12.99 -49.80
CA ARG A 114 11.48 11.87 -50.66
C ARG A 114 11.24 10.47 -50.06
N GLU A 115 10.92 9.52 -50.94
CA GLU A 115 11.22 8.06 -50.96
C GLU A 115 11.39 7.24 -49.65
N GLN A 116 10.88 6.00 -49.51
CA GLN A 116 9.89 5.21 -50.28
C GLN A 116 9.47 3.99 -49.43
N GLN A 117 8.22 3.52 -49.49
CA GLN A 117 7.76 2.33 -48.74
C GLN A 117 8.09 1.02 -49.46
N SER A 118 8.48 -0.03 -48.72
CA SER A 118 8.69 -1.38 -49.24
C SER A 118 7.61 -2.38 -48.79
N SER A 119 6.64 -2.59 -49.69
CA SER A 119 5.94 -3.85 -50.03
C SER A 119 5.77 -5.00 -49.00
N LYS A 120 4.51 -5.50 -48.93
CA LYS A 120 4.06 -6.91 -49.17
C LYS A 120 2.59 -7.07 -48.76
N ALA A 121 1.77 -7.97 -49.33
CA ALA A 121 1.85 -8.82 -50.53
C ALA A 121 0.44 -9.35 -50.87
N VAL A 122 0.25 -9.99 -52.03
CA VAL A 122 -0.44 -11.30 -52.20
C VAL A 122 -0.39 -11.71 -53.69
N GLU A 123 -0.48 -13.01 -53.95
CA GLU A 123 -0.34 -13.62 -55.28
C GLU A 123 -1.67 -13.69 -56.05
N THR A 124 -1.63 -13.68 -57.39
CA THR A 124 -2.20 -14.78 -58.20
C THR A 124 -1.77 -14.72 -59.68
N ASN A 125 -1.92 -15.88 -60.35
CA ASN A 125 -1.62 -16.22 -61.74
C ASN A 125 -2.48 -15.42 -62.78
N PRO A 126 -2.17 -15.40 -64.11
CA PRO A 126 -1.57 -16.52 -64.85
C PRO A 126 -0.63 -16.27 -66.05
N SER A 127 -0.03 -17.37 -66.50
CA SER A 127 0.25 -17.74 -67.90
C SER A 127 1.09 -16.80 -68.79
N LEU A 128 2.34 -17.19 -69.02
CA LEU A 128 2.90 -17.18 -70.37
C LEU A 128 3.86 -18.35 -70.58
N ILE A 129 3.41 -19.37 -71.30
CA ILE A 129 4.27 -20.40 -71.90
C ILE A 129 4.67 -19.86 -73.28
N ASP A 130 5.94 -19.49 -73.46
CA ASP A 130 6.68 -19.76 -74.70
C ASP A 130 8.20 -19.62 -74.49
N PHE A 131 8.98 -20.07 -75.47
CA PHE A 131 10.45 -19.98 -75.57
C PHE A 131 11.27 -20.63 -74.45
N LEU A 132 11.42 -21.97 -74.50
CA LEU A 132 12.76 -22.60 -74.46
C LEU A 132 12.79 -24.08 -74.90
N GLN A 133 12.32 -24.41 -76.12
CA GLN A 133 12.61 -25.72 -76.73
C GLN A 133 12.54 -25.73 -78.27
N ASP A 134 13.69 -25.60 -78.95
CA ASP A 134 13.89 -26.09 -80.33
C ASP A 134 15.37 -26.46 -80.56
N PRO A 135 15.72 -27.76 -80.67
CA PRO A 135 17.08 -28.21 -80.93
C PRO A 135 17.27 -28.72 -82.37
N GLY A 136 17.39 -27.85 -83.39
CA GLY A 136 17.82 -28.35 -84.71
C GLY A 136 17.85 -27.40 -85.91
N LYS A 137 18.98 -26.74 -86.15
CA LYS A 137 19.47 -26.38 -87.51
C LYS A 137 20.98 -26.14 -87.53
N ARG A 138 21.72 -27.02 -88.21
CA ARG A 138 23.08 -26.73 -88.72
C ARG A 138 22.94 -26.22 -90.16
N PRO A 139 23.69 -25.19 -90.58
CA PRO A 139 23.96 -24.95 -92.00
C PRO A 139 24.79 -26.09 -92.61
N LEU A 140 24.70 -26.26 -93.93
CA LEU A 140 25.49 -27.22 -94.72
C LEU A 140 26.71 -26.53 -95.35
N GLY A 141 27.77 -27.30 -95.61
CA GLY A 141 29.00 -26.85 -96.28
C GLY A 141 30.01 -26.19 -95.32
N VAL A 142 31.32 -26.38 -95.48
CA VAL A 142 32.06 -26.85 -96.67
C VAL A 142 32.95 -28.05 -96.32
N CYS A 143 33.04 -29.03 -97.23
CA CYS A 143 34.17 -29.96 -97.26
C CYS A 143 35.26 -29.34 -98.15
N SER A 144 36.40 -28.97 -97.57
CA SER A 144 37.58 -28.49 -98.32
C SER A 144 38.85 -28.94 -97.64
N GLU A 145 39.63 -29.74 -98.37
CA GLU A 145 41.04 -30.08 -98.17
C GLU A 145 41.44 -30.71 -96.83
N SER A 146 41.78 -32.00 -96.91
CA SER A 146 42.65 -32.65 -95.93
C SER A 146 43.99 -31.90 -95.87
N PRO A 147 44.58 -31.62 -94.69
CA PRO A 147 45.79 -30.81 -94.57
C PRO A 147 47.08 -31.46 -95.10
N TYR A 148 46.97 -32.61 -95.77
CA TYR A 148 48.04 -33.34 -96.47
C TYR A 148 48.01 -33.14 -98.00
N ASP A 149 46.99 -32.47 -98.53
CA ASP A 149 46.74 -32.32 -99.97
C ASP A 149 47.44 -31.07 -100.53
N THR A 150 48.76 -30.99 -100.31
CA THR A 150 49.60 -29.87 -100.74
C THR A 150 49.71 -29.78 -102.27
N GLU A 151 50.05 -28.59 -102.77
CA GLU A 151 50.31 -28.39 -104.20
C GLU A 151 51.48 -29.27 -104.70
N CYS A 152 52.39 -29.68 -103.81
CA CYS A 152 53.46 -30.62 -104.13
C CYS A 152 52.96 -32.07 -104.31
N THR A 153 52.10 -32.60 -103.41
CA THR A 153 51.53 -33.95 -103.60
C THR A 153 50.60 -34.01 -104.81
N LYS A 154 49.86 -32.94 -105.11
CA LYS A 154 49.09 -32.78 -106.36
C LYS A 154 50.01 -32.88 -107.60
N ASN A 155 51.09 -32.10 -107.64
CA ASN A 155 52.07 -32.14 -108.73
C ASN A 155 52.79 -33.50 -108.87
N LEU A 156 53.15 -34.15 -107.76
CA LEU A 156 53.78 -35.46 -107.74
C LEU A 156 52.86 -36.55 -108.33
N ILE A 157 51.57 -36.55 -107.95
CA ILE A 157 50.58 -37.48 -108.50
C ILE A 157 50.41 -37.27 -110.01
N SER A 158 50.29 -36.02 -110.48
CA SER A 158 50.23 -35.73 -111.92
C SER A 158 51.50 -36.17 -112.67
N SER A 159 52.69 -36.00 -112.07
CA SER A 159 53.94 -36.47 -112.67
C SER A 159 54.06 -38.00 -112.72
N ILE A 160 53.44 -38.72 -111.79
CA ILE A 160 53.40 -40.19 -111.79
C ILE A 160 52.39 -40.69 -112.82
N GLN A 161 51.21 -40.06 -112.91
CA GLN A 161 50.19 -40.40 -113.93
C GLN A 161 50.72 -40.21 -115.36
N ASN A 162 51.45 -39.12 -115.61
CA ASN A 162 52.09 -38.87 -116.91
C ASN A 162 53.24 -39.83 -117.27
N ALA A 163 53.69 -40.70 -116.36
CA ALA A 163 54.79 -41.64 -116.59
C ALA A 163 54.32 -43.09 -116.91
N SER A 164 53.01 -43.36 -116.86
CA SER A 164 52.46 -44.73 -116.95
C SER A 164 52.13 -45.17 -118.39
N SER A 165 53.08 -45.07 -119.32
CA SER A 165 52.90 -45.46 -120.73
C SER A 165 52.95 -46.98 -120.97
N GLN A 166 52.09 -47.76 -120.29
CA GLN A 166 52.02 -49.23 -120.46
C GLN A 166 51.60 -49.65 -121.88
N GLU A 167 50.90 -48.78 -122.60
CA GLU A 167 50.44 -49.01 -123.98
C GLU A 167 51.61 -48.99 -124.99
N ALA A 168 52.57 -48.07 -124.82
CA ALA A 168 53.75 -47.98 -125.67
C ALA A 168 54.69 -49.21 -125.57
N LEU A 169 54.74 -49.85 -124.40
CA LEU A 169 55.55 -51.08 -124.22
C LEU A 169 54.94 -52.29 -124.94
N LEU A 170 53.62 -52.27 -125.19
CA LEU A 170 52.94 -53.31 -125.96
C LEU A 170 53.13 -53.09 -127.47
N GLU A 171 53.06 -51.85 -127.97
CA GLU A 171 53.46 -51.54 -129.35
C GLU A 171 54.92 -51.92 -129.64
N GLU A 172 55.85 -51.71 -128.71
CA GLU A 172 57.26 -52.08 -128.86
C GLU A 172 57.44 -53.61 -128.96
N ILE A 173 56.71 -54.39 -128.15
CA ILE A 173 56.77 -55.86 -128.16
C ILE A 173 56.07 -56.48 -129.40
N GLU A 174 54.92 -55.95 -129.84
CA GLU A 174 54.31 -56.40 -131.10
C GLU A 174 55.17 -56.03 -132.32
N SER A 175 55.86 -54.88 -132.29
CA SER A 175 56.80 -54.46 -133.35
C SER A 175 58.02 -55.38 -133.46
N GLU A 176 58.61 -55.82 -132.35
CA GLU A 176 59.72 -56.80 -132.41
C GLU A 176 59.25 -58.17 -132.90
N LEU A 177 58.07 -58.64 -132.50
CA LEU A 177 57.51 -59.92 -132.96
C LEU A 177 57.21 -59.95 -134.47
N LEU A 178 56.81 -58.82 -135.05
CA LEU A 178 56.57 -58.70 -136.50
C LEU A 178 57.85 -58.52 -137.34
N SER A 179 59.00 -58.31 -136.70
CA SER A 179 60.27 -57.96 -137.39
C SER A 179 61.21 -59.14 -137.65
N ALA A 180 60.80 -60.38 -137.35
CA ALA A 180 61.67 -61.56 -137.35
C ALA A 180 61.21 -62.72 -138.27
N ASP A 181 60.60 -62.41 -139.43
CA ASP A 181 60.18 -63.42 -140.41
C ASP A 181 61.25 -63.74 -141.49
N LEU A 182 61.19 -64.96 -142.03
CA LEU A 182 61.88 -65.46 -143.24
C LEU A 182 63.42 -65.42 -143.29
N LEU A 183 64.05 -66.57 -142.99
CA LEU A 183 64.76 -67.42 -143.98
C LEU A 183 65.28 -68.71 -143.27
N LYS A 184 64.46 -69.76 -143.12
CA LYS A 184 64.07 -70.74 -144.16
C LYS A 184 65.19 -71.67 -144.67
N GLY A 185 65.91 -72.30 -143.74
CA GLY A 185 66.12 -73.75 -143.77
C GLY A 185 67.35 -74.33 -144.47
N HIS A 186 67.30 -75.67 -144.62
CA HIS A 186 68.29 -76.56 -145.22
C HIS A 186 69.65 -76.79 -144.49
N LYS A 187 69.64 -77.86 -143.67
CA LYS A 187 70.39 -79.12 -143.88
C LYS A 187 71.93 -79.10 -144.02
N LEU A 188 72.51 -80.15 -143.39
CA LEU A 188 73.80 -80.79 -143.72
C LEU A 188 75.05 -79.93 -143.39
N SER A 189 75.88 -80.32 -142.42
CA SER A 189 76.79 -81.48 -142.39
C SER A 189 78.16 -81.17 -143.01
N ASN A 190 79.19 -81.20 -142.17
CA ASN A 190 80.62 -81.39 -142.48
C ASN A 190 81.23 -80.68 -143.69
N GLY A 191 82.16 -79.77 -143.41
CA GLY A 191 83.33 -79.54 -144.27
C GLY A 191 83.49 -78.12 -144.80
N MET A 192 84.73 -77.83 -145.18
CA MET A 192 85.17 -76.59 -145.84
C MET A 192 84.45 -76.42 -147.20
N CYS A 193 84.17 -75.21 -147.69
CA CYS A 193 85.20 -74.25 -148.10
C CYS A 193 84.75 -72.77 -148.18
N LYS A 194 85.63 -71.91 -147.63
CA LYS A 194 86.09 -70.59 -148.11
C LYS A 194 85.18 -69.73 -149.01
N SER A 195 84.83 -68.53 -148.52
CA SER A 195 85.02 -67.26 -149.24
C SER A 195 85.06 -66.08 -148.25
N GLU A 196 85.81 -65.02 -148.52
CA GLU A 196 86.13 -63.95 -147.56
C GLU A 196 85.02 -62.89 -147.39
N VAL A 197 84.00 -62.91 -148.25
CA VAL A 197 82.92 -61.89 -148.29
C VAL A 197 82.08 -61.84 -147.00
N THR A 198 82.01 -62.94 -146.25
CA THR A 198 81.13 -63.06 -145.07
C THR A 198 81.62 -62.27 -143.84
N LEU A 199 82.91 -61.94 -143.76
CA LEU A 199 83.50 -61.37 -142.53
C LEU A 199 83.07 -59.92 -142.28
N ALA A 200 83.13 -59.07 -143.31
CA ALA A 200 82.84 -57.64 -143.20
C ALA A 200 81.37 -57.33 -142.87
N VAL A 201 80.45 -58.22 -143.25
CA VAL A 201 79.02 -58.11 -142.91
C VAL A 201 78.79 -58.39 -141.42
N PHE A 202 79.56 -59.32 -140.84
CA PHE A 202 79.47 -59.67 -139.43
C PHE A 202 80.00 -58.55 -138.52
N GLU A 203 81.17 -57.97 -138.83
CA GLU A 203 81.76 -56.89 -138.02
C GLU A 203 80.85 -55.66 -137.95
N LYS A 204 80.23 -55.25 -139.06
CA LYS A 204 79.31 -54.11 -139.06
C LYS A 204 78.06 -54.37 -138.20
N CYS A 205 77.46 -55.55 -138.33
CA CYS A 205 76.31 -55.96 -137.51
C CYS A 205 76.63 -55.97 -136.00
N MET A 206 77.82 -56.43 -135.63
CA MET A 206 78.29 -56.39 -134.24
C MET A 206 78.50 -54.94 -133.74
N HIS A 207 79.08 -54.06 -134.55
CA HIS A 207 79.31 -52.66 -134.18
C HIS A 207 78.00 -51.89 -133.95
N ASP A 208 77.04 -52.02 -134.87
CA ASP A 208 75.73 -51.36 -134.76
C ASP A 208 74.97 -51.84 -133.49
N LYS A 209 75.05 -53.13 -133.14
CA LYS A 209 74.46 -53.66 -131.90
C LYS A 209 75.15 -53.14 -130.63
N TYR A 210 76.47 -53.04 -130.59
CA TYR A 210 77.16 -52.46 -129.44
C TYR A 210 76.81 -50.98 -129.24
N LEU A 211 76.68 -50.21 -130.32
CA LEU A 211 76.30 -48.80 -130.25
C LEU A 211 74.86 -48.61 -129.74
N GLN A 212 73.91 -49.44 -130.19
CA GLN A 212 72.55 -49.48 -129.64
C GLN A 212 72.55 -49.83 -128.14
N GLN A 213 73.35 -50.82 -127.73
CA GLN A 213 73.42 -51.26 -126.34
C GLN A 213 74.05 -50.18 -125.43
N GLU A 214 75.07 -49.46 -125.89
CA GLU A 214 75.66 -48.33 -125.17
C GLU A 214 74.66 -47.17 -125.03
N HIS A 215 73.88 -46.87 -126.07
CA HIS A 215 72.84 -45.84 -126.02
C HIS A 215 71.71 -46.21 -125.03
N MET A 216 71.31 -47.49 -124.98
CA MET A 216 70.33 -47.99 -124.00
C MET A 216 70.87 -47.88 -122.56
N ILE A 217 72.12 -48.26 -122.32
CA ILE A 217 72.77 -48.12 -121.00
C ILE A 217 72.82 -46.63 -120.58
N LYS A 218 73.14 -45.72 -121.50
CA LYS A 218 73.12 -44.27 -121.24
C LYS A 218 71.72 -43.72 -120.93
N LYS A 219 70.67 -44.22 -121.61
CA LYS A 219 69.27 -43.89 -121.29
C LYS A 219 68.91 -44.35 -119.87
N LEU A 220 69.14 -45.63 -119.57
CA LEU A 220 68.88 -46.23 -118.26
C LEU A 220 69.65 -45.55 -117.12
N MET A 221 70.91 -45.16 -117.33
CA MET A 221 71.67 -44.38 -116.34
C MET A 221 71.05 -43.00 -116.08
N LYS A 222 70.54 -42.32 -117.11
CA LYS A 222 69.89 -41.02 -116.98
C LYS A 222 68.54 -41.11 -116.27
N GLU A 223 67.79 -42.19 -116.51
CA GLU A 223 66.53 -42.49 -115.82
C GLU A 223 66.78 -42.90 -114.35
N ASN A 224 67.76 -43.76 -114.08
CA ASN A 224 68.16 -44.11 -112.71
C ASN A 224 68.64 -42.88 -111.92
N LYS A 225 69.38 -41.96 -112.53
CA LYS A 225 69.75 -40.67 -111.89
C LYS A 225 68.52 -39.81 -111.54
N LYS A 226 67.54 -39.70 -112.45
CA LYS A 226 66.26 -39.02 -112.15
C LYS A 226 65.50 -39.69 -111.01
N HIS A 227 65.49 -41.03 -110.94
CA HIS A 227 64.85 -41.74 -109.84
C HIS A 227 65.57 -41.50 -108.50
N GLN A 228 66.90 -41.42 -108.49
CA GLN A 228 67.66 -41.06 -107.29
C GLN A 228 67.38 -39.62 -106.83
N GLU A 229 67.29 -38.67 -107.76
CA GLU A 229 66.90 -37.28 -107.49
C GLU A 229 65.48 -37.22 -106.91
N LEU A 230 64.50 -37.86 -107.55
CA LEU A 230 63.12 -37.94 -107.07
C LEU A 230 63.00 -38.60 -105.67
N ILE A 231 63.79 -39.63 -105.39
CA ILE A 231 63.82 -40.29 -104.07
C ILE A 231 64.37 -39.34 -103.00
N LEU A 232 65.40 -38.53 -103.31
CA LEU A 232 65.95 -37.52 -102.41
C LEU A 232 64.93 -36.40 -102.15
N ASP A 233 64.25 -35.91 -103.18
CA ASP A 233 63.21 -34.88 -103.06
C ASP A 233 62.06 -35.36 -102.17
N ILE A 234 61.49 -36.55 -102.46
CA ILE A 234 60.45 -37.19 -101.63
C ILE A 234 60.95 -37.41 -100.19
N CYS A 235 62.21 -37.79 -99.99
CA CYS A 235 62.75 -37.93 -98.64
C CYS A 235 62.82 -36.59 -97.90
N SER A 236 63.20 -35.50 -98.58
CA SER A 236 63.25 -34.16 -97.99
C SER A 236 61.85 -33.62 -97.66
N GLU A 237 60.86 -33.82 -98.55
CA GLU A 237 59.47 -33.43 -98.31
C GLU A 237 58.88 -34.22 -97.12
N LYS A 238 59.10 -35.53 -97.07
CA LYS A 238 58.72 -36.40 -95.95
C LYS A 238 59.28 -35.92 -94.60
N ASP A 239 60.52 -35.46 -94.55
CA ASP A 239 61.11 -34.94 -93.30
C ASP A 239 60.65 -33.50 -92.98
N ASN A 240 60.40 -32.66 -93.98
CA ASN A 240 59.77 -31.34 -93.79
C ASN A 240 58.36 -31.48 -93.21
N LEU A 241 57.50 -32.32 -93.80
CA LEU A 241 56.13 -32.58 -93.33
C LEU A 241 56.12 -33.15 -91.90
N LYS A 242 57.11 -34.00 -91.57
CA LYS A 242 57.30 -34.54 -90.22
C LYS A 242 57.68 -33.45 -89.20
N ASP A 243 58.40 -32.42 -89.62
CA ASP A 243 58.77 -31.29 -88.76
C ASP A 243 57.67 -30.23 -88.64
N GLU A 244 56.86 -30.03 -89.69
CA GLU A 244 55.61 -29.27 -89.57
C GLU A 244 54.59 -29.97 -88.67
N LEU A 245 54.45 -31.28 -88.77
CA LEU A 245 53.61 -32.08 -87.87
C LEU A 245 54.10 -31.97 -86.41
N ARG A 246 55.42 -32.00 -86.17
CA ARG A 246 55.99 -31.76 -84.83
C ARG A 246 55.71 -30.34 -84.32
N LYS A 247 55.81 -29.31 -85.16
CA LYS A 247 55.44 -27.94 -84.78
C LYS A 247 53.94 -27.83 -84.44
N ARG A 248 53.07 -28.42 -85.28
CA ARG A 248 51.61 -28.48 -85.05
C ARG A 248 51.28 -29.12 -83.69
N THR A 249 51.82 -30.30 -83.39
CA THR A 249 51.53 -30.99 -82.12
C THR A 249 52.06 -30.25 -80.89
N GLU A 250 53.18 -29.52 -80.99
CA GLU A 250 53.64 -28.68 -79.88
C GLU A 250 52.77 -27.42 -79.70
N THR A 251 52.28 -26.79 -80.78
CA THR A 251 51.29 -25.70 -80.67
C THR A 251 49.96 -26.18 -80.10
N GLU A 252 49.47 -27.35 -80.52
CA GLU A 252 48.26 -27.98 -79.98
C GLU A 252 48.40 -28.28 -78.48
N LYS A 253 49.55 -28.81 -78.06
CA LYS A 253 49.91 -29.03 -76.65
C LYS A 253 49.99 -27.73 -75.84
N GLN A 254 50.47 -26.63 -76.42
CA GLN A 254 50.44 -25.31 -75.80
C GLN A 254 49.00 -24.79 -75.66
N HIS A 255 48.16 -24.89 -76.69
CA HIS A 255 46.75 -24.52 -76.63
C HIS A 255 45.99 -25.36 -75.58
N LEU A 256 46.23 -26.68 -75.52
CA LEU A 256 45.62 -27.57 -74.53
C LEU A 256 46.04 -27.22 -73.08
N ASN A 257 47.28 -26.77 -72.87
CA ASN A 257 47.73 -26.28 -71.57
C ASN A 257 47.06 -24.95 -71.19
N ILE A 258 46.90 -24.03 -72.14
CA ILE A 258 46.20 -22.75 -71.93
C ILE A 258 44.71 -23.00 -71.61
N ILE A 259 44.05 -23.91 -72.36
CA ILE A 259 42.67 -24.33 -72.11
C ILE A 259 42.52 -24.86 -70.68
N LYS A 260 43.39 -25.79 -70.24
CA LYS A 260 43.36 -26.33 -68.87
C LYS A 260 43.57 -25.27 -67.79
N GLN A 261 44.42 -24.28 -68.03
CA GLN A 261 44.60 -23.15 -67.10
C GLN A 261 43.34 -22.28 -67.03
N LEU A 262 42.67 -22.02 -68.16
CA LEU A 262 41.41 -21.28 -68.21
C LEU A 262 40.25 -22.07 -67.57
N GLU A 263 40.15 -23.38 -67.81
CA GLU A 263 39.20 -24.29 -67.17
C GLU A 263 39.36 -24.26 -65.64
N THR A 264 40.60 -24.43 -65.15
CA THR A 264 40.91 -24.35 -63.72
C THR A 264 40.51 -22.98 -63.14
N ARG A 265 40.83 -21.88 -63.83
CA ARG A 265 40.47 -20.53 -63.35
C ARG A 265 38.95 -20.29 -63.40
N ILE A 266 38.23 -20.86 -64.36
CA ILE A 266 36.76 -20.82 -64.42
C ILE A 266 36.16 -21.60 -63.25
N GLU A 267 36.66 -22.79 -62.92
CA GLU A 267 36.21 -23.51 -61.73
C GLU A 267 36.46 -22.71 -60.45
N ASP A 268 37.63 -22.10 -60.30
CA ASP A 268 37.96 -21.34 -59.10
C ASP A 268 37.11 -20.06 -58.98
N LEU A 269 36.85 -19.37 -60.08
CA LEU A 269 35.86 -18.28 -60.13
C LEU A 269 34.44 -18.76 -59.79
N GLN A 270 34.04 -19.97 -60.22
CA GLN A 270 32.75 -20.56 -59.83
C GLN A 270 32.70 -20.89 -58.33
N LYS A 271 33.79 -21.40 -57.74
CA LYS A 271 33.94 -21.64 -56.29
C LYS A 271 33.87 -20.32 -55.52
N GLU A 272 34.58 -19.28 -55.96
CA GLU A 272 34.53 -17.91 -55.41
C GLU A 272 33.11 -17.33 -55.46
N VAL A 273 32.45 -17.37 -56.62
CA VAL A 273 31.07 -16.85 -56.81
C VAL A 273 30.05 -17.63 -55.97
N LYS A 274 30.19 -18.94 -55.83
CA LYS A 274 29.33 -19.74 -54.95
C LYS A 274 29.52 -19.34 -53.49
N ALA A 275 30.77 -19.30 -53.01
CA ALA A 275 31.07 -18.89 -51.64
C ALA A 275 30.61 -17.45 -51.32
N ALA A 276 30.65 -16.54 -52.31
CA ALA A 276 30.10 -15.19 -52.18
C ALA A 276 28.56 -15.19 -52.07
N LYS A 277 27.85 -16.00 -52.87
CA LYS A 277 26.38 -16.16 -52.77
C LYS A 277 25.97 -16.77 -51.43
N ASP A 278 26.64 -17.82 -50.97
CA ASP A 278 26.33 -18.50 -49.71
C ASP A 278 26.57 -17.56 -48.50
N LYS A 279 27.60 -16.70 -48.56
CA LYS A 279 27.83 -15.60 -47.60
C LYS A 279 26.73 -14.53 -47.63
N LEU A 280 26.29 -14.11 -48.82
CA LEU A 280 25.23 -13.10 -48.95
C LEU A 280 23.88 -13.63 -48.42
N VAL A 281 23.53 -14.89 -48.71
CA VAL A 281 22.30 -15.53 -48.20
C VAL A 281 22.32 -15.66 -46.68
N SER A 282 23.46 -16.05 -46.08
CA SER A 282 23.59 -16.15 -44.63
C SER A 282 23.57 -14.78 -43.93
N GLN A 283 24.13 -13.72 -44.55
CA GLN A 283 24.02 -12.34 -44.06
C GLN A 283 22.59 -11.80 -44.15
N ASP A 284 21.88 -12.02 -45.26
CA ASP A 284 20.47 -11.64 -45.44
C ASP A 284 19.54 -12.36 -44.45
N ALA A 285 19.76 -13.67 -44.20
CA ALA A 285 19.04 -14.42 -43.18
C ALA A 285 19.29 -13.87 -41.76
N ALA A 286 20.55 -13.54 -41.43
CA ALA A 286 20.89 -12.94 -40.14
C ALA A 286 20.25 -11.55 -39.96
N ALA A 287 20.29 -10.70 -40.98
CA ALA A 287 19.66 -9.38 -40.97
C ALA A 287 18.13 -9.48 -40.80
N LYS A 288 17.47 -10.40 -41.50
CA LYS A 288 16.03 -10.67 -41.35
C LYS A 288 15.68 -11.15 -39.94
N SER A 289 16.51 -12.01 -39.33
CA SER A 289 16.34 -12.46 -37.95
C SER A 289 16.45 -11.29 -36.96
N ALA A 290 17.48 -10.44 -37.11
CA ALA A 290 17.67 -9.26 -36.27
C ALA A 290 16.52 -8.25 -36.39
N ILE A 291 16.02 -7.99 -37.61
CA ILE A 291 14.85 -7.11 -37.84
C ILE A 291 13.59 -7.70 -37.17
N GLN A 292 13.35 -9.01 -37.29
CA GLN A 292 12.23 -9.67 -36.62
C GLN A 292 12.34 -9.62 -35.09
N GLN A 293 13.55 -9.73 -34.54
CA GLN A 293 13.79 -9.59 -33.10
C GLN A 293 13.51 -8.16 -32.62
N LEU A 294 14.01 -7.15 -33.34
CA LEU A 294 13.74 -5.74 -33.05
C LEU A 294 12.26 -5.40 -33.17
N HIS A 295 11.55 -5.92 -34.16
CA HIS A 295 10.09 -5.73 -34.29
C HIS A 295 9.33 -6.35 -33.11
N LYS A 296 9.70 -7.56 -32.67
CA LYS A 296 9.10 -8.21 -31.49
C LYS A 296 9.37 -7.42 -30.21
N GLU A 297 10.59 -6.92 -30.02
CA GLU A 297 10.93 -6.12 -28.84
C GLU A 297 10.23 -4.75 -28.86
N MET A 298 10.14 -4.09 -30.01
CA MET A 298 9.42 -2.82 -30.14
C MET A 298 7.92 -2.99 -29.92
N ALA A 299 7.31 -4.08 -30.40
CA ALA A 299 5.92 -4.42 -30.08
C ALA A 299 5.74 -4.59 -28.57
N PHE A 300 6.53 -5.45 -27.93
CA PHE A 300 6.47 -5.69 -26.48
C PHE A 300 6.69 -4.41 -25.64
N ARG A 301 7.62 -3.54 -26.04
CA ARG A 301 7.85 -2.23 -25.40
C ARG A 301 6.63 -1.31 -25.58
N THR A 302 5.99 -1.32 -26.74
CA THR A 302 4.78 -0.53 -27.04
C THR A 302 3.59 -1.04 -26.24
N ASP A 303 3.36 -2.35 -26.18
CA ASP A 303 2.29 -2.96 -25.37
C ASP A 303 2.46 -2.68 -23.88
N GLN A 304 3.71 -2.73 -23.38
CA GLN A 304 4.01 -2.37 -21.99
C GLN A 304 3.77 -0.87 -21.71
N ALA A 305 4.07 0.02 -22.66
CA ALA A 305 3.79 1.44 -22.54
C ALA A 305 2.28 1.71 -22.55
N ASN A 306 1.55 1.11 -23.49
CA ASN A 306 0.08 1.18 -23.58
C ASN A 306 -0.59 0.68 -22.30
N LYS A 307 -0.13 -0.45 -21.73
CA LYS A 307 -0.64 -0.98 -20.46
C LYS A 307 -0.46 0.02 -19.31
N LYS A 308 0.72 0.65 -19.19
CA LYS A 308 0.99 1.68 -18.18
C LYS A 308 0.13 2.95 -18.36
N CYS A 309 -0.12 3.36 -19.60
CA CYS A 309 -1.02 4.48 -19.90
C CYS A 309 -2.47 4.15 -19.53
N GLU A 310 -2.93 2.93 -19.78
CA GLU A 310 -4.27 2.46 -19.43
C GLU A 310 -4.44 2.27 -17.91
N GLU A 311 -3.43 1.73 -17.21
CA GLU A 311 -3.37 1.68 -15.74
C GLU A 311 -3.49 3.08 -15.14
N ALA A 312 -2.71 4.05 -15.62
CA ALA A 312 -2.79 5.45 -15.18
C ALA A 312 -4.13 6.13 -15.52
N ARG A 313 -4.78 5.74 -16.63
CA ARG A 313 -6.14 6.20 -16.98
C ARG A 313 -7.18 5.68 -15.99
N GLN A 314 -7.12 4.39 -15.66
CA GLN A 314 -8.00 3.75 -14.68
C GLN A 314 -7.79 4.30 -13.27
N GLU A 315 -6.54 4.57 -12.86
CA GLU A 315 -6.25 5.25 -11.59
C GLU A 315 -6.86 6.65 -11.52
N LYS A 316 -6.72 7.45 -12.59
CA LYS A 316 -7.34 8.78 -12.70
C LYS A 316 -8.86 8.70 -12.59
N GLU A 317 -9.50 7.77 -13.32
CA GLU A 317 -10.95 7.60 -13.30
C GLU A 317 -11.45 7.10 -11.93
N ALA A 318 -10.72 6.19 -11.29
CA ALA A 318 -10.99 5.77 -9.91
C ALA A 318 -10.82 6.92 -8.89
N MET A 319 -9.86 7.84 -9.09
CA MET A 319 -9.67 9.03 -8.26
C MET A 319 -10.82 10.03 -8.44
N VAL A 320 -11.27 10.29 -9.67
CA VAL A 320 -12.45 11.12 -9.95
C VAL A 320 -13.70 10.52 -9.29
N MET A 321 -13.91 9.20 -9.41
CA MET A 321 -15.04 8.52 -8.77
C MET A 321 -14.97 8.52 -7.23
N LYS A 322 -13.77 8.56 -6.64
CA LYS A 322 -13.60 8.80 -5.19
C LYS A 322 -13.96 10.24 -4.80
N TYR A 323 -13.51 11.23 -5.58
CA TYR A 323 -13.81 12.64 -5.33
C TYR A 323 -15.32 12.92 -5.41
N VAL A 324 -15.99 12.45 -6.46
CA VAL A 324 -17.45 12.63 -6.66
C VAL A 324 -18.26 11.99 -5.52
N ARG A 325 -17.83 10.84 -4.99
CA ARG A 325 -18.46 10.24 -3.79
C ARG A 325 -18.26 11.10 -2.55
N GLY A 326 -17.01 11.50 -2.24
CA GLY A 326 -16.72 12.35 -1.09
C GLY A 326 -17.39 13.73 -1.15
N GLU A 327 -17.55 14.32 -2.33
CA GLU A 327 -18.29 15.56 -2.52
C GLU A 327 -19.80 15.37 -2.31
N LYS A 328 -20.38 14.27 -2.81
CA LYS A 328 -21.79 13.92 -2.53
C LYS A 328 -22.01 13.69 -1.04
N GLU A 329 -21.17 12.89 -0.40
CA GLU A 329 -21.21 12.60 1.05
C GLU A 329 -21.07 13.89 1.87
N SER A 330 -20.14 14.77 1.53
CA SER A 330 -19.99 16.10 2.15
C SER A 330 -21.22 16.99 1.98
N LEU A 331 -21.91 16.90 0.83
CA LEU A 331 -23.11 17.67 0.52
C LEU A 331 -24.36 17.12 1.20
N ASP A 332 -24.48 15.80 1.35
CA ASP A 332 -25.58 15.15 2.07
C ASP A 332 -25.43 15.35 3.60
N LEU A 333 -24.23 15.17 4.17
CA LEU A 333 -23.92 15.53 5.57
C LEU A 333 -24.21 17.01 5.88
N ARG A 334 -24.03 17.91 4.89
CA ARG A 334 -24.36 19.34 5.04
C ARG A 334 -25.87 19.57 5.15
N LYS A 335 -26.68 18.88 4.34
CA LYS A 335 -28.16 18.91 4.47
C LYS A 335 -28.61 18.38 5.83
N GLU A 336 -28.03 17.26 6.28
CA GLU A 336 -28.36 16.66 7.57
C GLU A 336 -28.01 17.59 8.73
N LYS A 337 -26.81 18.21 8.70
CA LYS A 337 -26.44 19.28 9.62
C LYS A 337 -27.46 20.43 9.62
N GLU A 338 -27.87 20.93 8.45
CA GLU A 338 -28.88 21.99 8.35
C GLU A 338 -30.28 21.58 8.86
N VAL A 339 -30.63 20.29 8.78
CA VAL A 339 -31.85 19.72 9.40
C VAL A 339 -31.71 19.68 10.92
N LEU A 340 -30.58 19.21 11.43
CA LEU A 340 -30.30 19.15 12.88
C LEU A 340 -30.22 20.55 13.50
N GLU A 341 -29.59 21.52 12.84
CA GLU A 341 -29.55 22.93 13.27
C GLU A 341 -30.92 23.61 13.23
N ARG A 342 -31.88 23.11 12.42
CA ARG A 342 -33.29 23.54 12.50
C ARG A 342 -33.99 22.90 13.69
N LYS A 343 -33.93 21.57 13.83
CA LYS A 343 -34.50 20.84 14.98
C LYS A 343 -34.01 21.38 16.32
N LEU A 344 -32.72 21.70 16.45
CA LEU A 344 -32.12 22.29 17.65
C LEU A 344 -32.63 23.71 17.94
N ARG A 345 -32.80 24.55 16.91
CA ARG A 345 -33.40 25.88 17.07
C ARG A 345 -34.87 25.81 17.49
N ASP A 346 -35.62 24.83 17.01
CA ASP A 346 -37.03 24.66 17.37
C ASP A 346 -37.16 24.05 18.79
N ALA A 347 -36.33 23.08 19.15
CA ALA A 347 -36.23 22.56 20.52
C ALA A 347 -35.89 23.66 21.54
N ASN A 348 -34.95 24.57 21.20
CA ASN A 348 -34.62 25.71 22.06
C ASN A 348 -35.81 26.65 22.28
N LYS A 349 -36.68 26.87 21.28
CA LYS A 349 -37.92 27.66 21.45
C LYS A 349 -38.89 26.99 22.41
N GLU A 350 -39.03 25.67 22.38
CA GLU A 350 -39.86 24.95 23.36
C GLU A 350 -39.24 24.99 24.76
N ILE A 351 -37.91 24.87 24.90
CA ILE A 351 -37.21 25.07 26.17
C ILE A 351 -37.45 26.49 26.72
N GLU A 352 -37.41 27.53 25.89
CA GLU A 352 -37.74 28.91 26.30
C GLU A 352 -39.20 29.05 26.74
N LYS A 353 -40.15 28.49 25.98
CA LYS A 353 -41.59 28.45 26.35
C LYS A 353 -41.81 27.76 27.70
N HIS A 354 -41.27 26.55 27.90
CA HIS A 354 -41.38 25.82 29.16
C HIS A 354 -40.71 26.57 30.31
N THR A 355 -39.52 27.14 30.09
CA THR A 355 -38.82 27.99 31.06
C THR A 355 -39.67 29.20 31.47
N ASN A 356 -40.37 29.83 30.53
CA ASN A 356 -41.26 30.95 30.82
C ASN A 356 -42.55 30.51 31.53
N LYS A 357 -43.11 29.33 31.23
CA LYS A 357 -44.23 28.77 32.01
C LYS A 357 -43.82 28.36 33.43
N ILE A 358 -42.61 27.86 33.63
CA ILE A 358 -42.04 27.59 34.96
C ILE A 358 -41.91 28.90 35.77
N LYS A 359 -41.45 30.00 35.16
CA LYS A 359 -41.43 31.32 35.82
C LYS A 359 -42.84 31.79 36.23
N GLN A 360 -43.84 31.65 35.36
CA GLN A 360 -45.24 31.98 35.67
C GLN A 360 -45.77 31.13 36.83
N LEU A 361 -45.62 29.80 36.78
CA LEU A 361 -46.06 28.88 37.84
C LEU A 361 -45.34 29.15 39.18
N SER A 362 -44.08 29.58 39.14
CA SER A 362 -43.32 30.00 40.33
C SER A 362 -43.89 31.30 40.95
N GLN A 363 -44.26 32.28 40.12
CA GLN A 363 -44.93 33.51 40.56
C GLN A 363 -46.34 33.22 41.11
N GLU A 364 -47.12 32.36 40.45
CA GLU A 364 -48.43 31.90 40.91
C GLU A 364 -48.32 31.17 42.26
N LYS A 365 -47.34 30.26 42.43
CA LYS A 365 -47.05 29.57 43.70
C LYS A 365 -46.70 30.56 44.81
N SER A 366 -45.86 31.56 44.53
CA SER A 366 -45.50 32.60 45.50
C SER A 366 -46.73 33.42 45.93
N ARG A 367 -47.58 33.82 44.98
CA ARG A 367 -48.85 34.53 45.25
C ARG A 367 -49.82 33.69 46.08
N LEU A 368 -49.89 32.39 45.83
CA LEU A 368 -50.75 31.46 46.60
C LEU A 368 -50.22 31.21 48.01
N SER A 369 -48.89 31.13 48.21
CA SER A 369 -48.28 31.08 49.55
C SER A 369 -48.66 32.31 50.38
N GLN A 370 -48.45 33.50 49.82
CA GLN A 370 -48.78 34.76 50.48
C GLN A 370 -50.28 34.87 50.82
N LEU A 371 -51.16 34.36 49.95
CA LEU A 371 -52.61 34.32 50.20
C LEU A 371 -52.97 33.32 51.31
N PHE A 372 -52.31 32.17 51.36
CA PHE A 372 -52.48 31.18 52.42
C PHE A 372 -52.01 31.73 53.77
N GLU A 373 -50.80 32.30 53.83
CA GLU A 373 -50.23 32.94 55.02
C GLU A 373 -51.17 34.06 55.54
N SER A 374 -51.74 34.87 54.64
CA SER A 374 -52.73 35.89 55.00
C SER A 374 -54.04 35.30 55.54
N LYS A 375 -54.45 34.11 55.08
CA LYS A 375 -55.68 33.43 55.55
C LYS A 375 -55.46 32.65 56.84
N GLU A 376 -54.26 32.13 57.07
CA GLU A 376 -53.84 31.58 58.36
C GLU A 376 -53.77 32.69 59.43
N ALA A 377 -53.18 33.84 59.09
CA ALA A 377 -53.17 35.02 59.98
C ALA A 377 -54.59 35.50 60.34
N GLU A 378 -55.53 35.46 59.37
CA GLU A 378 -56.95 35.74 59.63
C GLU A 378 -57.61 34.66 60.50
N ALA A 379 -57.38 33.38 60.22
CA ALA A 379 -57.93 32.27 61.00
C ALA A 379 -57.47 32.34 62.47
N THR A 380 -56.18 32.57 62.74
CA THR A 380 -55.69 32.73 64.11
C THR A 380 -56.28 33.96 64.81
N ARG A 381 -56.63 35.04 64.08
CA ARG A 381 -57.35 36.20 64.64
C ARG A 381 -58.76 35.79 65.08
N MET A 382 -59.50 35.13 64.19
CA MET A 382 -60.87 34.66 64.50
C MET A 382 -60.88 33.66 65.65
N SER A 383 -59.90 32.75 65.76
CA SER A 383 -59.76 31.85 66.91
C SER A 383 -59.57 32.60 68.24
N ARG A 384 -58.70 33.63 68.26
CA ARG A 384 -58.49 34.49 69.44
C ARG A 384 -59.75 35.28 69.83
N ASP A 385 -60.58 35.65 68.86
CA ASP A 385 -61.86 36.33 69.14
C ASP A 385 -62.94 35.34 69.63
N ILE A 386 -62.94 34.10 69.13
CA ILE A 386 -63.76 32.99 69.66
C ILE A 386 -63.36 32.65 71.11
N GLU A 387 -62.08 32.73 71.47
CA GLU A 387 -61.58 32.52 72.83
C GLU A 387 -62.11 33.60 73.79
N LYS A 388 -62.01 34.89 73.44
CA LYS A 388 -62.62 35.99 74.21
C LYS A 388 -64.13 35.79 74.40
N LEU A 389 -64.85 35.41 73.34
CA LEU A 389 -66.29 35.18 73.43
C LEU A 389 -66.63 33.98 74.34
N LYS A 390 -65.79 32.93 74.40
CA LYS A 390 -65.93 31.84 75.39
C LYS A 390 -65.71 32.34 76.81
N GLU A 391 -64.73 33.21 77.05
CA GLU A 391 -64.48 33.83 78.36
C GLU A 391 -65.65 34.74 78.79
N GLU A 392 -66.18 35.54 77.88
CA GLU A 392 -67.38 36.36 78.11
C GLU A 392 -68.62 35.51 78.41
N ILE A 393 -68.85 34.44 77.65
CA ILE A 393 -69.95 33.49 77.90
C ILE A 393 -69.77 32.83 79.27
N ASN A 394 -68.56 32.41 79.64
CA ASN A 394 -68.28 31.84 80.95
C ASN A 394 -68.54 32.85 82.08
N SER A 395 -68.12 34.11 81.91
CA SER A 395 -68.42 35.22 82.82
C SER A 395 -69.94 35.42 82.99
N HIS A 396 -70.72 35.37 81.90
CA HIS A 396 -72.17 35.42 81.97
C HIS A 396 -72.80 34.20 82.64
N VAL A 397 -72.30 32.99 82.38
CA VAL A 397 -72.74 31.75 83.06
C VAL A 397 -72.47 31.81 84.57
N ILE A 398 -71.35 32.38 85.00
CA ILE A 398 -71.05 32.61 86.42
C ILE A 398 -72.03 33.62 87.04
N LYS A 399 -72.30 34.75 86.37
CA LYS A 399 -73.29 35.76 86.82
C LYS A 399 -74.70 35.16 86.92
N VAL A 400 -75.12 34.36 85.95
CA VAL A 400 -76.43 33.67 85.95
C VAL A 400 -76.52 32.64 87.07
N LYS A 401 -75.49 31.81 87.27
CA LYS A 401 -75.44 30.86 88.41
C LYS A 401 -75.51 31.58 89.76
N TRP A 402 -74.83 32.71 89.91
CA TRP A 402 -74.92 33.53 91.12
C TRP A 402 -76.34 34.09 91.34
N ALA A 403 -76.96 34.66 90.30
CA ALA A 403 -78.33 35.18 90.37
C ALA A 403 -79.36 34.07 90.65
N GLN A 404 -79.20 32.89 90.05
CA GLN A 404 -80.05 31.72 90.27
C GLN A 404 -79.91 31.19 91.72
N ASN A 405 -78.69 31.11 92.25
CA ASN A 405 -78.44 30.73 93.63
C ASN A 405 -79.03 31.75 94.62
N LYS A 406 -78.92 33.06 94.33
CA LYS A 406 -79.56 34.10 95.13
C LYS A 406 -81.08 33.96 95.10
N LEU A 407 -81.69 33.86 93.92
CA LEU A 407 -83.14 33.67 93.78
C LEU A 407 -83.62 32.42 94.53
N LYS A 408 -82.86 31.32 94.49
CA LYS A 408 -83.18 30.12 95.26
C LYS A 408 -83.20 30.40 96.78
N ALA A 409 -82.20 31.11 97.31
CA ALA A 409 -82.19 31.47 98.73
C ALA A 409 -83.38 32.37 99.13
N GLU A 410 -83.77 33.32 98.28
CA GLU A 410 -84.98 34.15 98.50
C GLU A 410 -86.27 33.29 98.42
N MET A 411 -86.33 32.30 97.51
CA MET A 411 -87.46 31.37 97.40
C MET A 411 -87.58 30.43 98.61
N ASP A 412 -86.47 29.91 99.12
CA ASP A 412 -86.44 29.07 100.32
C ASP A 412 -86.84 29.90 101.57
N LEU A 413 -86.38 31.15 101.68
CA LEU A 413 -86.82 32.10 102.73
C LEU A 413 -88.32 32.45 102.62
N HIS A 414 -88.82 32.65 101.41
CA HIS A 414 -90.26 32.86 101.17
C HIS A 414 -91.10 31.60 101.49
N LYS A 415 -90.56 30.41 101.26
CA LYS A 415 -91.20 29.15 101.66
C LYS A 415 -91.30 29.04 103.19
N ASP A 416 -90.21 29.29 103.91
CA ASP A 416 -90.17 29.26 105.38
C ASP A 416 -91.17 30.25 106.00
N THR A 417 -91.23 31.48 105.47
CA THR A 417 -92.20 32.49 105.95
C THR A 417 -93.65 32.13 105.59
N LYS A 418 -93.90 31.55 104.40
CA LYS A 418 -95.21 31.01 104.02
C LYS A 418 -95.67 29.86 104.91
N ASP A 419 -94.76 28.96 105.30
CA ASP A 419 -95.09 27.82 106.16
C ASP A 419 -95.33 28.27 107.61
N ARG A 420 -94.58 29.26 108.13
CA ARG A 420 -94.92 29.95 109.40
C ARG A 420 -96.29 30.64 109.35
N LEU A 421 -96.67 31.24 108.22
CA LEU A 421 -97.98 31.86 108.05
C LEU A 421 -99.12 30.81 108.08
N LYS A 422 -98.92 29.62 107.50
CA LYS A 422 -99.87 28.50 107.65
C LYS A 422 -100.01 28.10 109.12
N GLU A 423 -98.92 27.97 109.85
CA GLU A 423 -98.92 27.59 111.27
C GLU A 423 -99.60 28.63 112.17
N ALA A 424 -99.46 29.92 111.86
CA ALA A 424 -100.24 30.98 112.50
C ALA A 424 -101.73 30.90 112.14
N THR A 425 -102.05 30.50 110.90
CA THR A 425 -103.43 30.37 110.42
C THR A 425 -104.15 29.17 111.07
N THR A 426 -103.48 28.03 111.27
CA THR A 426 -104.08 26.87 111.95
C THR A 426 -104.31 27.13 113.44
N LYS A 427 -103.42 27.87 114.10
CA LYS A 427 -103.66 28.35 115.49
C LYS A 427 -104.85 29.31 115.55
N LEU A 428 -105.04 30.15 114.53
CA LEU A 428 -106.22 31.03 114.42
C LEU A 428 -107.52 30.25 114.18
N THR A 429 -107.52 29.14 113.44
CA THR A 429 -108.73 28.30 113.30
C THR A 429 -109.05 27.53 114.57
N GLN A 430 -108.05 26.99 115.26
CA GLN A 430 -108.25 26.35 116.58
C GLN A 430 -108.88 27.31 117.60
N ALA A 431 -108.35 28.54 117.72
CA ALA A 431 -108.94 29.56 118.60
C ALA A 431 -110.37 29.98 118.21
N LYS A 432 -110.76 29.84 116.93
CA LYS A 432 -112.16 30.04 116.49
C LYS A 432 -113.04 28.84 116.87
N GLU A 433 -112.55 27.62 116.66
CA GLU A 433 -113.25 26.37 117.00
C GLU A 433 -113.52 26.27 118.51
N GLU A 434 -112.58 26.72 119.34
CA GLU A 434 -112.74 26.90 120.79
C GLU A 434 -113.84 27.92 121.12
N ALA A 435 -113.84 29.09 120.47
CA ALA A 435 -114.89 30.10 120.65
C ALA A 435 -116.27 29.60 120.17
N ASP A 436 -116.33 28.78 119.12
CA ASP A 436 -117.57 28.14 118.64
C ASP A 436 -118.02 26.97 119.51
N GLN A 437 -117.12 26.32 120.26
CA GLN A 437 -117.49 25.36 121.31
C GLN A 437 -118.11 26.08 122.52
N ILE A 438 -117.56 27.24 122.91
CA ILE A 438 -118.14 28.10 123.96
C ILE A 438 -119.54 28.57 123.53
N ARG A 439 -119.72 29.05 122.29
CA ARG A 439 -121.04 29.44 121.75
C ARG A 439 -122.07 28.30 121.83
N ARG A 440 -121.70 27.07 121.47
CA ARG A 440 -122.60 25.91 121.51
C ARG A 440 -123.02 25.53 122.94
N ASN A 441 -122.09 25.53 123.89
CA ASN A 441 -122.42 25.30 125.32
C ASN A 441 -123.44 26.34 125.85
N CYS A 442 -123.36 27.60 125.40
CA CYS A 442 -124.34 28.62 125.77
C CYS A 442 -125.75 28.40 125.16
N GLN A 443 -125.87 27.69 124.03
CA GLN A 443 -127.16 27.44 123.37
C GLN A 443 -127.93 26.25 123.96
N GLU A 444 -127.27 25.20 124.43
CA GLU A 444 -127.94 24.06 125.08
C GLU A 444 -128.60 24.45 126.42
N ILE A 445 -128.02 25.41 127.14
CA ILE A 445 -128.58 25.99 128.38
C ILE A 445 -129.88 26.78 128.09
N ILE A 446 -130.02 27.37 126.90
CA ILE A 446 -131.24 28.08 126.49
C ILE A 446 -132.32 27.08 126.05
N LYS A 447 -131.94 26.05 125.28
CA LYS A 447 -132.87 25.08 124.69
C LYS A 447 -133.58 24.23 125.75
N THR A 448 -132.89 23.88 126.83
CA THR A 448 -133.46 23.11 127.97
C THR A 448 -134.53 23.86 128.77
N TYR A 449 -134.73 25.17 128.52
CA TYR A 449 -135.80 25.99 129.13
C TYR A 449 -137.03 26.21 128.22
N GLN A 450 -137.05 25.64 127.01
CA GLN A 450 -138.07 25.94 125.98
C GLN A 450 -138.88 24.72 125.51
N GLU A 451 -138.65 23.53 126.06
CA GLU A 451 -139.25 22.27 125.60
C GLU A 451 -140.30 21.71 126.60
N SER A 452 -140.99 22.58 127.35
CA SER A 452 -141.85 22.17 128.49
C SER A 452 -143.34 22.55 128.40
N GLU A 453 -143.89 22.99 127.26
CA GLU A 453 -145.35 23.26 127.15
C GLU A 453 -145.98 22.90 125.78
N GLU A 454 -146.93 21.95 125.84
CA GLU A 454 -148.13 21.70 124.99
C GLU A 454 -148.08 21.46 123.45
N ILE A 455 -147.84 20.19 123.08
CA ILE A 455 -148.76 19.25 122.35
C ILE A 455 -149.63 19.71 121.14
N LYS A 456 -149.42 18.99 120.02
CA LYS A 456 -150.33 18.48 118.93
C LYS A 456 -151.80 18.98 118.78
N SER A 457 -152.22 19.18 117.51
CA SER A 457 -153.57 18.94 116.93
C SER A 457 -153.54 19.33 115.43
N ASN A 458 -154.13 18.69 114.40
CA ASN A 458 -154.84 17.40 114.13
C ASN A 458 -154.18 16.78 112.87
N GLU A 459 -154.13 15.48 112.54
CA GLU A 459 -154.88 14.26 112.89
C GLU A 459 -156.27 14.07 112.22
N LEU A 460 -156.31 13.21 111.20
CA LEU A 460 -157.45 12.40 110.74
C LEU A 460 -158.60 13.03 109.89
N ASP A 461 -158.30 13.74 108.80
CA ASP A 461 -159.28 13.92 107.68
C ASP A 461 -158.67 13.69 106.27
N VAL A 462 -158.16 12.48 106.07
CA VAL A 462 -157.43 12.07 104.84
C VAL A 462 -158.02 10.81 104.16
N LYS A 463 -158.79 10.00 104.91
CA LYS A 463 -158.85 8.54 104.71
C LYS A 463 -159.90 7.98 103.74
N LEU A 464 -160.62 8.81 102.98
CA LEU A 464 -161.64 8.32 102.00
C LEU A 464 -161.54 8.88 100.58
N ARG A 465 -160.55 9.76 100.28
CA ARG A 465 -160.41 10.36 98.94
C ARG A 465 -159.12 9.96 98.18
N LEU A 466 -158.10 9.50 98.90
CA LEU A 466 -156.82 9.04 98.33
C LEU A 466 -156.84 7.57 97.87
N THR A 467 -157.54 6.72 98.63
CA THR A 467 -157.55 5.25 98.49
C THR A 467 -158.12 4.70 97.18
N LYS A 468 -158.65 5.55 96.29
CA LYS A 468 -159.02 5.16 94.92
C LYS A 468 -157.96 5.56 93.88
N GLY A 469 -157.33 6.73 94.02
CA GLY A 469 -156.30 7.19 93.07
C GLY A 469 -154.97 6.46 93.22
N GLU A 470 -154.63 6.03 94.43
CA GLU A 470 -153.39 5.30 94.73
C GLU A 470 -153.34 3.90 94.08
N LEU A 471 -154.49 3.26 93.87
CA LEU A 471 -154.57 1.90 93.32
C LEU A 471 -154.41 1.84 91.80
N GLU A 472 -154.99 2.80 91.07
CA GLU A 472 -154.79 2.95 89.62
C GLU A 472 -153.34 3.35 89.32
N LYS A 473 -152.78 4.26 90.12
CA LYS A 473 -151.38 4.70 90.03
C LYS A 473 -150.38 3.55 90.22
N HIS A 474 -150.60 2.68 91.22
CA HIS A 474 -149.74 1.51 91.46
C HIS A 474 -149.76 0.46 90.33
N LEU A 475 -150.83 0.40 89.52
CA LEU A 475 -150.89 -0.50 88.38
C LEU A 475 -150.06 0.04 87.20
N GLN A 476 -150.22 1.35 86.89
CA GLN A 476 -149.45 2.03 85.86
C GLN A 476 -147.96 2.06 86.20
N GLU A 477 -147.59 2.45 87.42
CA GLU A 477 -146.18 2.54 87.85
C GLU A 477 -145.44 1.21 87.76
N LYS A 478 -146.13 0.07 87.93
CA LYS A 478 -145.56 -1.26 87.70
C LYS A 478 -145.38 -1.62 86.23
N SER A 479 -146.27 -1.15 85.36
CA SER A 479 -146.09 -1.26 83.91
C SER A 479 -144.88 -0.44 83.46
N ASP A 480 -144.83 0.83 83.87
CA ASP A 480 -143.75 1.77 83.53
C ASP A 480 -142.40 1.28 84.06
N HIS A 481 -142.34 0.73 85.28
CA HIS A 481 -141.12 0.12 85.82
C HIS A 481 -140.67 -1.12 85.05
N LEU A 482 -141.60 -1.97 84.58
CA LEU A 482 -141.26 -3.12 83.73
C LEU A 482 -140.78 -2.67 82.35
N GLU A 483 -141.39 -1.67 81.75
CA GLU A 483 -140.96 -1.12 80.46
C GLU A 483 -139.58 -0.45 80.56
N VAL A 484 -139.33 0.36 81.60
CA VAL A 484 -138.01 0.94 81.88
C VAL A 484 -136.96 -0.14 82.21
N HIS A 485 -137.33 -1.24 82.88
CA HIS A 485 -136.40 -2.36 83.08
C HIS A 485 -136.07 -3.09 81.79
N HIS A 486 -137.05 -3.37 80.93
CA HIS A 486 -136.80 -3.99 79.61
C HIS A 486 -135.98 -3.05 78.70
N ALA A 487 -136.25 -1.74 78.72
CA ALA A 487 -135.45 -0.74 78.02
C ALA A 487 -133.99 -0.76 78.49
N LYS A 488 -133.74 -0.70 79.81
CA LYS A 488 -132.37 -0.76 80.37
C LYS A 488 -131.67 -2.10 80.13
N ILE A 489 -132.39 -3.21 80.11
CA ILE A 489 -131.83 -4.52 79.73
C ILE A 489 -131.42 -4.50 78.25
N LYS A 490 -132.27 -3.98 77.38
CA LYS A 490 -131.97 -3.82 75.95
C LYS A 490 -130.79 -2.87 75.71
N GLU A 491 -130.75 -1.72 76.36
CA GLU A 491 -129.60 -0.80 76.33
C GLU A 491 -128.31 -1.47 76.80
N LEU A 492 -128.37 -2.25 77.88
CA LEU A 492 -127.21 -3.02 78.38
C LEU A 492 -126.78 -4.10 77.38
N GLU A 493 -127.71 -4.72 76.66
CA GLU A 493 -127.43 -5.69 75.59
C GLU A 493 -126.88 -5.03 74.32
N ASP A 494 -127.39 -3.87 73.94
CA ASP A 494 -126.90 -3.04 72.83
C ASP A 494 -125.47 -2.53 73.11
N VAL A 495 -125.18 -2.11 74.35
CA VAL A 495 -123.83 -1.73 74.81
C VAL A 495 -122.90 -2.94 74.88
N LYS A 496 -123.37 -4.11 75.36
CA LYS A 496 -122.57 -5.36 75.33
C LYS A 496 -122.26 -5.81 73.90
N ARG A 497 -123.21 -5.64 72.97
CA ARG A 497 -123.02 -5.98 71.56
C ARG A 497 -121.98 -5.08 70.91
N THR A 498 -122.16 -3.76 71.00
CA THR A 498 -121.22 -2.78 70.42
C THR A 498 -119.84 -2.83 71.05
N PHE A 499 -119.73 -3.10 72.36
CA PHE A 499 -118.44 -3.38 73.00
C PHE A 499 -117.78 -4.66 72.48
N LYS A 500 -118.55 -5.72 72.22
CA LYS A 500 -118.02 -6.96 71.63
C LYS A 500 -117.59 -6.75 70.18
N GLU A 501 -118.41 -6.09 69.37
CA GLU A 501 -118.12 -5.71 67.98
C GLU A 501 -116.82 -4.89 67.91
N GLY A 502 -116.70 -3.83 68.71
CA GLY A 502 -115.46 -3.03 68.80
C GLY A 502 -114.24 -3.82 69.34
N MET A 503 -114.43 -4.82 70.20
CA MET A 503 -113.36 -5.72 70.65
C MET A 503 -112.96 -6.76 69.59
N ASP A 504 -113.89 -7.19 68.75
CA ASP A 504 -113.65 -8.09 67.62
C ASP A 504 -112.94 -7.32 66.49
N GLU A 505 -113.37 -6.08 66.18
CA GLU A 505 -112.70 -5.13 65.29
C GLU A 505 -111.28 -4.77 65.77
N LEU A 506 -111.09 -4.46 67.05
CA LEU A 506 -109.77 -4.16 67.61
C LEU A 506 -108.83 -5.37 67.49
N ARG A 507 -109.36 -6.60 67.54
CA ARG A 507 -108.59 -7.82 67.27
C ARG A 507 -108.28 -8.01 65.78
N THR A 508 -109.19 -7.74 64.85
CA THR A 508 -108.87 -7.81 63.40
C THR A 508 -107.88 -6.73 62.98
N LEU A 509 -108.01 -5.51 63.48
CA LEU A 509 -107.06 -4.42 63.27
C LEU A 509 -105.66 -4.76 63.85
N ARG A 510 -105.59 -5.31 65.06
CA ARG A 510 -104.31 -5.76 65.65
C ARG A 510 -103.63 -6.85 64.82
N THR A 511 -104.40 -7.83 64.32
CA THR A 511 -103.86 -8.85 63.41
C THR A 511 -103.40 -8.25 62.08
N LYS A 512 -104.15 -7.30 61.51
CA LYS A 512 -103.78 -6.62 60.27
C LYS A 512 -102.51 -5.78 60.42
N VAL A 513 -102.36 -5.04 61.54
CA VAL A 513 -101.11 -4.33 61.88
C VAL A 513 -99.95 -5.31 61.93
N LYS A 514 -100.08 -6.43 62.65
CA LYS A 514 -99.02 -7.43 62.72
C LYS A 514 -98.65 -7.99 61.34
N CYS A 515 -99.63 -8.34 60.49
CA CYS A 515 -99.34 -8.83 59.14
C CYS A 515 -98.59 -7.79 58.29
N LEU A 516 -98.94 -6.50 58.39
CA LEU A 516 -98.24 -5.42 57.72
C LEU A 516 -96.84 -5.16 58.29
N GLU A 517 -96.63 -5.38 59.60
CA GLU A 517 -95.31 -5.36 60.22
C GLU A 517 -94.44 -6.53 59.74
N ASP A 518 -95.00 -7.75 59.70
CA ASP A 518 -94.35 -8.96 59.18
C ASP A 518 -94.04 -8.85 57.65
N GLU A 519 -94.81 -8.05 56.90
CA GLU A 519 -94.54 -7.71 55.49
C GLU A 519 -93.45 -6.61 55.36
N ARG A 520 -93.50 -5.57 56.19
CA ARG A 520 -92.46 -4.54 56.25
C ARG A 520 -91.09 -5.15 56.57
N LEU A 521 -91.04 -6.07 57.54
CA LEU A 521 -89.79 -6.72 57.96
C LEU A 521 -89.21 -7.60 56.84
N ARG A 522 -90.05 -8.35 56.11
CA ARG A 522 -89.61 -9.15 54.95
C ARG A 522 -89.07 -8.28 53.80
N THR A 523 -89.75 -7.18 53.48
CA THR A 523 -89.26 -6.24 52.44
C THR A 523 -88.00 -5.49 52.88
N GLU A 524 -87.84 -5.21 54.18
CA GLU A 524 -86.63 -4.64 54.77
C GLU A 524 -85.43 -5.61 54.71
N ASP A 525 -85.64 -6.90 54.99
CA ASP A 525 -84.65 -7.97 54.80
C ASP A 525 -84.26 -8.16 53.32
N GLU A 526 -85.22 -8.09 52.40
CA GLU A 526 -84.96 -8.18 50.95
C GLU A 526 -84.14 -6.98 50.46
N LEU A 527 -84.52 -5.76 50.85
CA LEU A 527 -83.74 -4.55 50.57
C LEU A 527 -82.34 -4.60 51.18
N SER A 528 -82.17 -5.24 52.35
CA SER A 528 -80.86 -5.48 52.96
C SER A 528 -79.99 -6.40 52.08
N LYS A 529 -80.54 -7.52 51.61
CA LYS A 529 -79.85 -8.46 50.69
C LYS A 529 -79.47 -7.78 49.38
N TYR A 530 -80.36 -7.00 48.77
CA TYR A 530 -80.04 -6.24 47.55
C TYR A 530 -78.94 -5.20 47.77
N ARG A 531 -78.91 -4.51 48.93
CA ARG A 531 -77.81 -3.61 49.30
C ARG A 531 -76.49 -4.36 49.47
N GLU A 532 -76.49 -5.54 50.06
CA GLU A 532 -75.28 -6.37 50.22
C GLU A 532 -74.73 -6.84 48.86
N ILE A 533 -75.61 -7.27 47.94
CA ILE A 533 -75.25 -7.65 46.56
C ILE A 533 -74.65 -6.46 45.81
N ILE A 534 -75.31 -5.29 45.84
CA ILE A 534 -74.81 -4.06 45.21
C ILE A 534 -73.45 -3.64 45.79
N ASN A 535 -73.23 -3.82 47.09
CA ASN A 535 -71.95 -3.51 47.72
C ASN A 535 -70.84 -4.50 47.34
N ARG A 536 -71.13 -5.81 47.21
CA ARG A 536 -70.18 -6.78 46.63
C ARG A 536 -69.83 -6.42 45.19
N GLN A 537 -70.83 -6.16 44.35
CA GLN A 537 -70.63 -5.80 42.94
C GLN A 537 -69.81 -4.52 42.80
N LYS A 538 -70.03 -3.50 43.64
CA LYS A 538 -69.19 -2.29 43.66
C LYS A 538 -67.73 -2.57 44.04
N ALA A 539 -67.49 -3.43 45.03
CA ALA A 539 -66.14 -3.83 45.43
C ALA A 539 -65.44 -4.67 44.34
N GLU A 540 -66.18 -5.52 43.63
CA GLU A 540 -65.69 -6.33 42.52
C GLU A 540 -65.38 -5.46 41.28
N ILE A 541 -66.26 -4.52 40.92
CA ILE A 541 -66.01 -3.52 39.87
C ILE A 541 -64.76 -2.69 40.20
N GLN A 542 -64.60 -2.25 41.45
CA GLN A 542 -63.40 -1.52 41.87
C GLN A 542 -62.14 -2.39 41.73
N ASN A 543 -62.18 -3.66 42.16
CA ASN A 543 -61.07 -4.60 42.00
C ASN A 543 -60.72 -4.83 40.53
N LEU A 544 -61.71 -4.96 39.64
CA LEU A 544 -61.51 -5.11 38.21
C LEU A 544 -60.89 -3.84 37.59
N LEU A 545 -61.36 -2.64 37.97
CA LEU A 545 -60.78 -1.37 37.53
C LEU A 545 -59.33 -1.20 37.99
N ASP A 546 -59.00 -1.60 39.22
CA ASP A 546 -57.64 -1.53 39.74
C ASP A 546 -56.72 -2.60 39.10
N ARG A 547 -57.27 -3.77 38.74
CA ARG A 547 -56.56 -4.77 37.92
C ARG A 547 -56.30 -4.29 36.48
N VAL A 548 -57.24 -3.57 35.86
CA VAL A 548 -57.04 -2.96 34.54
C VAL A 548 -55.89 -1.95 34.58
N LYS A 549 -55.87 -1.03 35.56
CA LYS A 549 -54.74 -0.09 35.74
C LYS A 549 -53.37 -0.78 35.88
N ILE A 550 -53.33 -1.94 36.54
CA ILE A 550 -52.09 -2.73 36.68
C ILE A 550 -51.69 -3.35 35.32
N VAL A 551 -52.65 -3.82 34.52
CA VAL A 551 -52.38 -4.30 33.15
C VAL A 551 -51.91 -3.16 32.26
N ASP A 552 -52.53 -1.98 32.32
CA ASP A 552 -52.12 -0.79 31.56
C ASP A 552 -50.69 -0.39 31.93
N GLN A 553 -50.35 -0.33 33.22
CA GLN A 553 -48.99 -0.04 33.71
C GLN A 553 -47.94 -1.09 33.27
N LEU A 554 -48.32 -2.36 33.22
CA LEU A 554 -47.45 -3.43 32.72
C LEU A 554 -47.28 -3.36 31.20
N GLN A 555 -48.30 -2.92 30.46
CA GLN A 555 -48.22 -2.68 29.02
C GLN A 555 -47.33 -1.46 28.70
N ASP A 556 -47.48 -0.35 29.45
CA ASP A 556 -46.62 0.83 29.37
C ASP A 556 -45.16 0.52 29.76
N GLN A 557 -44.92 -0.44 30.66
CA GLN A 557 -43.58 -0.94 30.95
C GLN A 557 -43.06 -1.79 29.80
N HIS A 558 -43.84 -2.78 29.33
CA HIS A 558 -43.43 -3.66 28.24
C HIS A 558 -43.09 -2.90 26.95
N GLN A 559 -43.84 -1.85 26.60
CA GLN A 559 -43.53 -1.00 25.44
C GLN A 559 -42.23 -0.20 25.60
N ARG A 560 -41.87 0.22 26.83
CA ARG A 560 -40.58 0.85 27.12
C ARG A 560 -39.44 -0.17 27.07
N ASP A 561 -39.65 -1.37 27.62
CA ASP A 561 -38.69 -2.47 27.57
C ASP A 561 -38.43 -2.90 26.10
N GLU A 562 -39.46 -2.96 25.25
CA GLU A 562 -39.29 -3.23 23.81
C GLU A 562 -38.52 -2.13 23.08
N GLN A 563 -38.76 -0.86 23.41
CA GLN A 563 -38.02 0.28 22.83
C GLN A 563 -36.54 0.24 23.26
N GLU A 564 -36.26 -0.02 24.53
CA GLU A 564 -34.89 -0.19 25.04
C GLU A 564 -34.20 -1.38 24.35
N ILE A 565 -34.84 -2.55 24.32
CA ILE A 565 -34.34 -3.75 23.64
C ILE A 565 -34.07 -3.49 22.15
N ASN A 566 -34.89 -2.70 21.46
CA ASN A 566 -34.65 -2.37 20.05
C ASN A 566 -33.49 -1.37 19.88
N SER A 567 -33.36 -0.37 20.75
CA SER A 567 -32.20 0.54 20.73
C SER A 567 -30.88 -0.19 21.01
N LEU A 568 -30.89 -1.18 21.93
CA LEU A 568 -29.73 -2.02 22.21
C LEU A 568 -29.39 -2.98 21.06
N LYS A 569 -30.37 -3.45 20.28
CA LYS A 569 -30.10 -4.19 19.02
C LYS A 569 -29.44 -3.29 17.98
N GLU A 570 -29.95 -2.07 17.78
CA GLU A 570 -29.37 -1.10 16.85
C GLU A 570 -27.93 -0.75 17.23
N GLU A 571 -27.64 -0.58 18.52
CA GLU A 571 -26.27 -0.37 19.02
C GLU A 571 -25.39 -1.61 18.77
N VAL A 572 -25.85 -2.82 19.12
CA VAL A 572 -25.13 -4.08 18.87
C VAL A 572 -24.85 -4.30 17.38
N ASP A 573 -25.81 -4.03 16.50
CA ASP A 573 -25.62 -4.13 15.05
C ASP A 573 -24.65 -3.05 14.53
N SER A 574 -24.66 -1.83 15.08
CA SER A 574 -23.66 -0.82 14.76
C SER A 574 -22.24 -1.25 15.16
N LEU A 575 -22.09 -1.86 16.34
CA LEU A 575 -20.82 -2.41 16.83
C LEU A 575 -20.37 -3.62 16.02
N ASN A 576 -21.28 -4.51 15.61
CA ASN A 576 -20.98 -5.64 14.72
C ASN A 576 -20.49 -5.17 13.34
N ASN A 577 -21.09 -4.12 12.78
CA ASN A 577 -20.63 -3.50 11.54
C ASN A 577 -19.22 -2.90 11.69
N LEU A 578 -18.97 -2.15 12.78
CA LEU A 578 -17.66 -1.58 13.07
C LEU A 578 -16.58 -2.65 13.28
N LEU A 579 -16.90 -3.74 13.98
CA LEU A 579 -16.02 -4.91 14.12
C LEU A 579 -15.76 -5.60 12.78
N SER A 580 -16.76 -5.68 11.90
CA SER A 580 -16.59 -6.20 10.53
C SER A 580 -15.62 -5.36 9.72
N ASP A 581 -15.70 -4.02 9.82
CA ASP A 581 -14.78 -3.12 9.12
C ASP A 581 -13.36 -3.15 9.70
N PHE A 582 -13.20 -3.16 11.03
CA PHE A 582 -11.88 -3.38 11.64
C PHE A 582 -11.26 -4.74 11.26
N GLN A 583 -12.07 -5.81 11.12
CA GLN A 583 -11.57 -7.10 10.64
C GLN A 583 -11.08 -7.02 9.19
N LYS A 584 -11.80 -6.31 8.30
CA LYS A 584 -11.38 -6.07 6.91
C LYS A 584 -10.07 -5.27 6.85
N ASP A 585 -9.90 -4.26 7.71
CA ASP A 585 -8.68 -3.46 7.80
C ASP A 585 -7.48 -4.27 8.34
N ILE A 586 -7.70 -5.13 9.34
CA ILE A 586 -6.68 -6.05 9.87
C ILE A 586 -6.20 -7.02 8.79
N ASP A 587 -7.12 -7.67 8.08
CA ASP A 587 -6.75 -8.64 7.04
C ASP A 587 -6.19 -7.96 5.78
N GLY A 588 -6.69 -6.75 5.45
CA GLY A 588 -6.08 -5.87 4.45
C GLY A 588 -4.66 -5.43 4.83
N SER A 589 -4.37 -5.24 6.12
CA SER A 589 -3.04 -4.93 6.62
C SER A 589 -2.10 -6.13 6.59
N ARG A 590 -2.57 -7.31 7.03
CA ARG A 590 -1.83 -8.58 6.91
C ARG A 590 -1.50 -8.92 5.45
N LYS A 591 -2.41 -8.63 4.51
CA LYS A 591 -2.15 -8.81 3.08
C LYS A 591 -1.05 -7.88 2.59
N ARG A 592 -1.11 -6.58 2.92
CA ARG A 592 -0.03 -5.61 2.61
C ARG A 592 1.31 -6.02 3.24
N GLU A 593 1.30 -6.49 4.48
CA GLU A 593 2.49 -7.00 5.18
C GLU A 593 3.10 -8.22 4.46
N SER A 594 2.27 -9.18 4.06
CA SER A 594 2.69 -10.34 3.25
C SER A 594 3.29 -9.92 1.90
N GLU A 595 2.67 -8.96 1.21
CA GLU A 595 3.19 -8.40 -0.04
C GLU A 595 4.54 -7.68 0.15
N LEU A 596 4.72 -6.95 1.26
CA LEU A 596 6.01 -6.34 1.64
C LEU A 596 7.06 -7.39 2.02
N LEU A 597 6.69 -8.47 2.71
CA LEU A 597 7.60 -9.57 3.05
C LEU A 597 8.08 -10.30 1.80
N VAL A 598 7.19 -10.63 0.87
CA VAL A 598 7.53 -11.23 -0.44
C VAL A 598 8.37 -10.27 -1.29
N PHE A 599 8.13 -8.96 -1.23
CA PHE A 599 9.01 -7.97 -1.87
C PHE A 599 10.40 -7.95 -1.23
N THR A 600 10.48 -8.01 0.10
CA THR A 600 11.74 -8.02 0.86
C THR A 600 12.55 -9.30 0.62
N GLU A 601 11.89 -10.45 0.53
CA GLU A 601 12.49 -11.73 0.13
C GLU A 601 13.09 -11.65 -1.28
N LYS A 602 12.31 -11.14 -2.25
CA LYS A 602 12.77 -10.92 -3.64
C LYS A 602 13.94 -9.95 -3.72
N LEU A 603 13.91 -8.87 -2.94
CA LEU A 603 15.02 -7.90 -2.87
C LEU A 603 16.28 -8.54 -2.26
N THR A 604 16.12 -9.32 -1.19
CA THR A 604 17.21 -9.98 -0.47
C THR A 604 17.86 -11.06 -1.33
N THR A 605 17.08 -11.89 -2.02
CA THR A 605 17.59 -12.88 -2.97
C THR A 605 18.28 -12.23 -4.17
N LYS A 606 17.72 -11.13 -4.73
CA LYS A 606 18.41 -10.31 -5.75
C LYS A 606 19.75 -9.77 -5.25
N ASN A 607 19.80 -9.27 -4.02
CA ASN A 607 21.01 -8.69 -3.44
C ASN A 607 22.08 -9.76 -3.19
N ALA A 608 21.69 -10.92 -2.62
CA ALA A 608 22.58 -12.06 -2.43
C ALA A 608 23.12 -12.61 -3.77
N GLN A 609 22.29 -12.66 -4.81
CA GLN A 609 22.74 -13.02 -6.17
C GLN A 609 23.75 -12.00 -6.72
N LEU A 610 23.42 -10.69 -6.67
CA LEU A 610 24.32 -9.64 -7.15
C LEU A 610 25.65 -9.61 -6.37
N GLN A 611 25.63 -9.91 -5.07
CA GLN A 611 26.83 -9.98 -4.23
C GLN A 611 27.66 -11.24 -4.55
N SER A 612 27.03 -12.36 -4.89
CA SER A 612 27.71 -13.56 -5.42
C SER A 612 28.35 -13.30 -6.78
N GLU A 613 27.63 -12.64 -7.70
CA GLU A 613 28.14 -12.21 -9.01
C GLU A 613 29.31 -11.23 -8.85
N THR A 614 29.19 -10.25 -7.94
CA THR A 614 30.26 -9.29 -7.61
C THR A 614 31.49 -10.00 -7.05
N ASN A 615 31.34 -10.95 -6.12
CA ASN A 615 32.45 -11.73 -5.59
C ASN A 615 33.11 -12.59 -6.67
N SER A 616 32.33 -13.19 -7.57
CA SER A 616 32.83 -13.96 -8.72
C SER A 616 33.63 -13.10 -9.70
N LEU A 617 33.15 -11.88 -9.98
CA LEU A 617 33.86 -10.91 -10.82
C LEU A 617 35.12 -10.37 -10.13
N GLN A 618 35.09 -10.13 -8.82
CA GLN A 618 36.27 -9.74 -8.05
C GLN A 618 37.35 -10.83 -8.10
N VAL A 619 37.00 -12.10 -7.88
CA VAL A 619 37.95 -13.22 -7.99
C VAL A 619 38.51 -13.40 -9.41
N GLN A 620 37.76 -13.00 -10.46
CA GLN A 620 38.27 -12.96 -11.83
C GLN A 620 39.21 -11.77 -12.06
N LEU A 621 38.87 -10.58 -11.54
CA LEU A 621 39.72 -9.39 -11.59
C LEU A 621 41.04 -9.61 -10.85
N ASP A 622 41.00 -10.18 -9.65
CA ASP A 622 42.20 -10.49 -8.85
C ASP A 622 43.13 -11.43 -9.62
N LYS A 623 42.59 -12.49 -10.24
CA LYS A 623 43.37 -13.41 -11.10
C LYS A 623 44.00 -12.69 -12.29
N LEU A 624 43.27 -11.80 -12.95
CA LEU A 624 43.79 -11.00 -14.05
C LEU A 624 44.92 -10.06 -13.57
N VAL A 625 44.74 -9.36 -12.45
CA VAL A 625 45.75 -8.48 -11.83
C VAL A 625 47.00 -9.25 -11.38
N TYR A 626 46.85 -10.49 -10.89
CA TYR A 626 47.99 -11.37 -10.63
C TYR A 626 48.73 -11.75 -11.93
N SER A 627 48.01 -12.09 -13.00
CA SER A 627 48.64 -12.40 -14.29
C SER A 627 49.27 -11.18 -14.98
N GLU A 628 48.69 -9.99 -14.82
CA GLU A 628 49.24 -8.72 -15.29
C GLU A 628 50.56 -8.42 -14.57
N ARG A 629 50.57 -8.52 -13.24
CA ARG A 629 51.78 -8.33 -12.43
C ARG A 629 52.87 -9.33 -12.78
N ASP A 630 52.53 -10.60 -13.02
CA ASP A 630 53.52 -11.61 -13.42
C ASP A 630 54.09 -11.32 -14.82
N LEU A 631 53.24 -10.98 -15.79
CA LEU A 631 53.69 -10.55 -17.12
C LEU A 631 54.53 -9.26 -17.07
N GLN A 632 54.20 -8.31 -16.19
CA GLN A 632 55.03 -7.12 -15.94
C GLN A 632 56.39 -7.49 -15.36
N ASN A 633 56.45 -8.39 -14.37
CA ASN A 633 57.72 -8.89 -13.81
C ASN A 633 58.57 -9.59 -14.89
N GLN A 634 57.97 -10.44 -15.73
CA GLN A 634 58.67 -11.10 -16.84
C GLN A 634 59.20 -10.08 -17.87
N LEU A 635 58.41 -9.07 -18.22
CA LEU A 635 58.80 -8.01 -19.17
C LEU A 635 59.93 -7.13 -18.59
N GLU A 636 59.89 -6.83 -17.29
CA GLU A 636 60.94 -6.08 -16.59
C GLU A 636 62.25 -6.87 -16.48
N LEU A 637 62.20 -8.19 -16.24
CA LEU A 637 63.37 -9.08 -16.31
C LEU A 637 63.96 -9.14 -17.73
N VAL A 638 63.12 -9.19 -18.77
CA VAL A 638 63.56 -9.15 -20.17
C VAL A 638 64.19 -7.80 -20.53
N ARG A 639 63.69 -6.68 -19.97
CA ARG A 639 64.34 -5.36 -20.08
C ARG A 639 65.70 -5.34 -19.41
N GLN A 640 65.82 -5.82 -18.17
CA GLN A 640 67.09 -5.87 -17.45
C GLN A 640 68.12 -6.73 -18.22
N ALA A 641 67.71 -7.89 -18.74
CA ALA A 641 68.56 -8.73 -19.58
C ALA A 641 68.98 -8.03 -20.90
N ARG A 642 68.06 -7.29 -21.55
CA ARG A 642 68.37 -6.45 -22.73
C ARG A 642 69.38 -5.35 -22.40
N ASP A 643 69.22 -4.68 -21.27
CA ASP A 643 70.04 -3.52 -20.88
C ASP A 643 71.43 -3.96 -20.39
N GLU A 644 71.52 -5.11 -19.74
CA GLU A 644 72.77 -5.84 -19.55
C GLU A 644 73.44 -6.21 -20.87
N LEU A 645 72.69 -6.66 -21.89
CA LEU A 645 73.27 -7.03 -23.19
C LEU A 645 73.75 -5.79 -23.96
N ALA A 646 73.00 -4.69 -23.91
CA ALA A 646 73.37 -3.41 -24.52
C ALA A 646 74.64 -2.83 -23.88
N THR A 647 74.72 -2.81 -22.54
CA THR A 647 75.92 -2.31 -21.83
C THR A 647 77.12 -3.26 -21.93
N LYS A 648 76.94 -4.53 -22.29
CA LYS A 648 78.03 -5.45 -22.68
C LYS A 648 78.49 -5.17 -24.11
N LEU A 649 77.55 -4.95 -25.04
CA LEU A 649 77.86 -4.57 -26.43
C LEU A 649 78.62 -3.23 -26.50
N GLU A 650 78.14 -2.20 -25.81
CA GLU A 650 78.77 -0.87 -25.75
C GLU A 650 80.23 -0.94 -25.25
N LYS A 651 80.52 -1.82 -24.28
CA LYS A 651 81.88 -2.07 -23.79
C LYS A 651 82.76 -2.84 -24.78
N GLU A 652 82.21 -3.80 -25.51
CA GLU A 652 82.95 -4.47 -26.60
C GLU A 652 83.20 -3.51 -27.77
N GLU A 653 82.26 -2.62 -28.09
CA GLU A 653 82.44 -1.55 -29.08
C GLU A 653 83.52 -0.54 -28.64
N GLU A 654 83.54 -0.14 -27.36
CA GLU A 654 84.58 0.71 -26.78
C GLU A 654 85.96 0.02 -26.79
N LEU A 655 86.05 -1.24 -26.36
CA LEU A 655 87.28 -2.04 -26.44
C LEU A 655 87.78 -2.24 -27.88
N HIS A 656 86.87 -2.47 -28.83
CA HIS A 656 87.21 -2.54 -30.25
C HIS A 656 87.72 -1.20 -30.78
N LYS A 657 87.06 -0.09 -30.42
CA LYS A 657 87.44 1.28 -30.80
C LYS A 657 88.80 1.67 -30.23
N ASP A 658 89.10 1.34 -28.98
CA ASP A 658 90.41 1.57 -28.37
C ASP A 658 91.49 0.70 -29.00
N ARG A 659 91.18 -0.57 -29.32
CA ARG A 659 92.11 -1.44 -30.05
C ARG A 659 92.39 -0.94 -31.47
N VAL A 660 91.39 -0.39 -32.16
CA VAL A 660 91.57 0.28 -33.46
C VAL A 660 92.41 1.55 -33.31
N GLN A 661 92.17 2.38 -32.29
CA GLN A 661 93.00 3.56 -32.02
C GLN A 661 94.46 3.21 -31.70
N ALA A 662 94.70 2.15 -30.92
CA ALA A 662 96.05 1.66 -30.63
C ALA A 662 96.77 1.18 -31.90
N LEU A 663 96.11 0.37 -32.73
CA LEU A 663 96.65 -0.08 -34.02
C LEU A 663 96.89 1.08 -35.00
N GLN A 664 96.02 2.11 -34.97
CA GLN A 664 96.20 3.33 -35.76
C GLN A 664 97.42 4.14 -35.29
N ALA A 665 97.64 4.24 -33.97
CA ALA A 665 98.79 4.90 -33.38
C ALA A 665 100.10 4.15 -33.65
N ASP A 666 100.09 2.81 -33.55
CA ASP A 666 101.23 1.95 -33.93
C ASP A 666 101.58 2.14 -35.41
N LEU A 667 100.58 2.13 -36.30
CA LEU A 667 100.76 2.35 -37.74
C LEU A 667 101.35 3.74 -38.03
N VAL A 668 100.82 4.80 -37.40
CA VAL A 668 101.39 6.16 -37.51
C VAL A 668 102.82 6.23 -36.96
N SER A 669 103.14 5.51 -35.88
CA SER A 669 104.50 5.46 -35.33
C SER A 669 105.49 4.79 -36.29
N GLN A 670 105.09 3.68 -36.94
CA GLN A 670 105.90 3.00 -37.95
C GLN A 670 106.02 3.83 -39.22
N GLN A 671 104.94 4.49 -39.66
CA GLN A 671 104.96 5.39 -40.81
C GLN A 671 105.87 6.59 -40.57
N LYS A 672 105.91 7.13 -39.35
CA LYS A 672 106.88 8.15 -38.96
C LYS A 672 108.31 7.59 -38.95
N ALA A 673 108.56 6.43 -38.35
CA ALA A 673 109.89 5.81 -38.34
C ALA A 673 110.41 5.51 -39.77
N LEU A 674 109.53 5.13 -40.70
CA LEU A 674 109.84 4.99 -42.12
C LEU A 674 110.14 6.33 -42.80
N ALA A 675 109.44 7.41 -42.44
CA ALA A 675 109.73 8.75 -42.93
C ALA A 675 111.08 9.27 -42.41
N ASP A 676 111.33 9.14 -41.11
CA ASP A 676 112.59 9.51 -40.45
C ASP A 676 113.78 8.73 -41.07
N LEU A 677 113.61 7.42 -41.33
CA LEU A 677 114.60 6.59 -42.02
C LEU A 677 114.78 6.99 -43.49
N ASN A 678 113.70 7.35 -44.20
CA ASN A 678 113.82 7.85 -45.57
C ASN A 678 114.56 9.19 -45.62
N THR A 679 114.32 10.11 -44.67
CA THR A 679 115.10 11.36 -44.59
C THR A 679 116.57 11.09 -44.33
N GLN A 680 116.95 10.15 -43.47
CA GLN A 680 118.36 9.73 -43.31
C GLN A 680 118.93 9.14 -44.61
N VAL A 681 118.15 8.35 -45.35
CA VAL A 681 118.55 7.82 -46.66
C VAL A 681 118.74 8.92 -47.70
N ASP A 682 117.93 9.98 -47.67
CA ASP A 682 118.08 11.14 -48.55
C ASP A 682 119.24 12.06 -48.14
N GLU A 683 119.47 12.30 -46.84
CA GLU A 683 120.66 12.96 -46.30
C GLU A 683 121.95 12.22 -46.70
N LEU A 684 121.96 10.88 -46.64
CA LEU A 684 123.09 10.06 -47.08
C LEU A 684 123.28 10.08 -48.60
N LYS A 685 122.21 10.20 -49.41
CA LYS A 685 122.32 10.46 -50.86
C LYS A 685 122.94 11.83 -51.13
N ASP A 686 122.50 12.87 -50.41
CA ASP A 686 123.01 14.21 -50.59
C ASP A 686 124.46 14.35 -50.12
N GLU A 687 124.86 13.76 -49.00
CA GLU A 687 126.28 13.72 -48.61
C GLU A 687 127.10 12.87 -49.60
N LEU A 688 126.57 11.78 -50.17
CA LEU A 688 127.23 11.07 -51.28
C LEU A 688 127.39 11.97 -52.53
N ILE A 689 126.43 12.85 -52.80
CA ILE A 689 126.49 13.85 -53.88
C ILE A 689 127.49 14.97 -53.54
N THR A 690 127.53 15.48 -52.30
CA THR A 690 128.54 16.48 -51.90
C THR A 690 129.93 15.87 -51.91
N GLN A 691 130.12 14.61 -51.50
CA GLN A 691 131.40 13.89 -51.58
C GLN A 691 131.81 13.66 -53.04
N LYS A 692 130.90 13.25 -53.92
CA LYS A 692 131.18 13.21 -55.37
C LYS A 692 131.56 14.59 -55.93
N ARG A 693 130.92 15.67 -55.48
CA ARG A 693 131.30 17.06 -55.84
C ARG A 693 132.66 17.47 -55.26
N LYS A 694 132.96 17.13 -54.00
CA LYS A 694 134.27 17.35 -53.33
C LYS A 694 135.37 16.59 -54.06
N HIS A 695 135.18 15.31 -54.39
CA HIS A 695 136.15 14.52 -55.17
C HIS A 695 136.33 15.07 -56.59
N ALA A 696 135.26 15.52 -57.27
CA ALA A 696 135.36 16.15 -58.59
C ALA A 696 136.06 17.52 -58.54
N ALA A 697 135.86 18.29 -57.47
CA ALA A 697 136.57 19.54 -57.22
C ALA A 697 138.06 19.28 -56.91
N ASN A 698 138.36 18.32 -56.05
CA ASN A 698 139.74 17.91 -55.72
C ASN A 698 140.46 17.33 -56.94
N LEU A 699 139.79 16.60 -57.85
CA LEU A 699 140.36 16.14 -59.12
C LEU A 699 140.64 17.31 -60.08
N LYS A 700 139.74 18.28 -60.18
CA LYS A 700 139.99 19.52 -60.93
C LYS A 700 141.16 20.29 -60.34
N ASP A 701 141.26 20.37 -59.01
CA ASP A 701 142.35 21.09 -58.35
C ASP A 701 143.68 20.36 -58.44
N LEU A 702 143.75 19.03 -58.25
CA LEU A 702 144.96 18.23 -58.56
C LEU A 702 145.40 18.40 -60.02
N THR A 703 144.46 18.47 -60.96
CA THR A 703 144.75 18.73 -62.38
C THR A 703 145.34 20.13 -62.57
N LYS A 704 144.82 21.13 -61.84
CA LYS A 704 145.28 22.52 -61.84
C LYS A 704 146.64 22.69 -61.18
N GLN A 705 146.88 21.99 -60.07
CA GLN A 705 148.17 21.89 -59.39
C GLN A 705 149.21 21.19 -60.29
N LEU A 706 148.85 20.11 -61.00
CA LEU A 706 149.72 19.49 -62.02
C LEU A 706 150.08 20.45 -63.17
N GLN A 707 149.14 21.30 -63.60
CA GLN A 707 149.42 22.34 -64.60
C GLN A 707 150.23 23.53 -64.05
N GLN A 708 150.12 23.85 -62.76
CA GLN A 708 150.92 24.91 -62.11
C GLN A 708 152.32 24.42 -61.75
N ALA A 709 152.50 23.17 -61.31
CA ALA A 709 153.80 22.54 -61.10
C ALA A 709 154.63 22.51 -62.40
N ARG A 710 153.97 22.25 -63.55
CA ARG A 710 154.56 22.37 -64.90
C ARG A 710 154.89 23.81 -65.35
N ARG A 711 154.60 24.84 -64.54
CA ARG A 711 154.77 26.27 -64.90
C ARG A 711 155.44 27.12 -63.81
N LYS A 712 155.90 26.50 -62.71
CA LYS A 712 156.61 27.16 -61.59
C LYS A 712 157.73 26.29 -60.99
N LEU A 713 158.37 25.47 -61.82
CA LEU A 713 159.69 24.89 -61.51
C LEU A 713 160.82 25.77 -62.09
N ASP A 714 160.53 26.53 -63.15
CA ASP A 714 161.32 27.68 -63.58
C ASP A 714 161.10 28.88 -62.62
N GLN A 715 161.99 29.04 -61.62
CA GLN A 715 162.07 30.20 -60.71
C GLN A 715 160.82 30.39 -59.82
N LEU A 716 160.77 30.01 -58.53
CA LEU A 716 161.82 29.85 -57.51
C LEU A 716 162.48 31.17 -57.05
N GLU A 717 161.67 32.12 -56.59
CA GLU A 717 162.06 33.11 -55.57
C GLU A 717 160.81 33.72 -54.89
N ASN A 718 160.92 34.03 -53.58
CA ASN A 718 160.01 34.86 -52.76
C ASN A 718 158.50 34.44 -52.64
N GLY A 719 157.86 34.36 -51.46
CA GLY A 719 158.35 34.45 -50.08
C GLY A 719 157.28 34.94 -49.08
N ASN A 720 157.47 34.58 -47.80
CA ASN A 720 157.20 35.41 -46.60
C ASN A 720 155.78 35.55 -45.94
N TYR A 721 155.57 34.83 -44.81
CA TYR A 721 154.83 35.21 -43.55
C TYR A 721 153.31 35.61 -43.62
N ASP A 722 152.48 35.68 -42.56
CA ASP A 722 152.40 35.08 -41.20
C ASP A 722 151.05 35.48 -40.51
N LYS A 723 150.70 34.81 -39.39
CA LYS A 723 149.96 35.28 -38.19
C LYS A 723 148.41 35.40 -38.07
N GLU A 724 147.89 34.57 -37.14
CA GLU A 724 146.87 34.74 -36.05
C GLU A 724 145.57 35.60 -36.16
N VAL A 725 144.55 35.23 -35.35
CA VAL A 725 143.79 36.06 -34.35
C VAL A 725 142.26 35.74 -34.28
N SER A 726 141.80 35.19 -33.12
CA SER A 726 140.55 35.46 -32.32
C SER A 726 139.14 35.63 -32.95
N SER A 727 137.99 35.64 -32.23
CA SER A 727 137.51 35.09 -30.93
C SER A 727 135.98 35.39 -30.75
N MET A 728 135.31 34.69 -29.80
CA MET A 728 133.95 34.96 -29.24
C MET A 728 132.72 34.75 -30.15
N GLY A 729 131.49 34.47 -29.65
CA GLY A 729 131.02 34.36 -28.24
C GLY A 729 129.61 33.73 -28.07
N SER A 730 129.06 33.72 -26.85
CA SER A 730 127.80 33.02 -26.44
C SER A 730 126.88 33.94 -25.57
N ARG A 731 125.69 33.59 -25.03
CA ARG A 731 125.17 32.41 -24.28
C ARG A 731 123.69 32.12 -24.67
N SER A 732 122.71 31.57 -23.92
CA SER A 732 122.45 31.04 -22.53
C SER A 732 121.23 30.06 -22.65
N SER A 733 121.02 28.97 -21.90
CA SER A 733 120.81 28.70 -20.44
C SER A 733 119.34 28.85 -19.94
N SER A 734 118.77 28.09 -18.96
CA SER A 734 118.73 26.66 -18.50
C SER A 734 117.96 26.60 -17.12
N SER A 735 117.66 25.53 -16.33
CA SER A 735 118.05 24.10 -16.20
C SER A 735 117.04 23.25 -15.35
N GLY A 736 116.83 21.94 -15.62
CA GLY A 736 116.42 20.87 -14.64
C GLY A 736 114.95 20.79 -14.12
N SER A 737 114.54 19.88 -13.20
CA SER A 737 115.00 18.50 -12.84
C SER A 737 114.19 17.79 -11.70
N LEU A 738 113.63 16.58 -11.95
CA LEU A 738 113.39 15.38 -11.06
C LEU A 738 112.57 15.37 -9.71
N ASN A 739 111.59 14.44 -9.67
CA ASN A 739 111.26 13.40 -8.63
C ASN A 739 110.61 13.63 -7.23
N ALA A 740 109.76 12.65 -6.85
CA ALA A 740 109.54 11.98 -5.53
C ALA A 740 108.09 11.99 -4.93
N ARG A 741 107.79 11.01 -4.04
CA ARG A 741 106.43 10.50 -3.67
C ARG A 741 105.99 10.80 -2.21
N SER A 742 104.67 10.92 -1.96
CA SER A 742 103.85 10.14 -0.98
C SER A 742 102.85 10.90 -0.05
N SER A 743 101.81 10.16 0.40
CA SER A 743 101.05 10.26 1.67
C SER A 743 99.81 11.20 1.86
N ASN A 744 98.62 10.56 1.79
CA ASN A 744 97.41 10.62 2.67
C ASN A 744 96.49 11.85 2.92
N GLU A 745 95.19 11.49 2.93
CA GLU A 745 94.01 11.94 3.74
C GLU A 745 93.15 13.19 3.47
N ASP A 746 91.93 12.87 2.96
CA ASP A 746 90.57 13.26 3.38
C ASP A 746 89.91 14.63 3.01
N ARG A 747 88.60 14.52 2.76
CA ARG A 747 87.52 15.52 2.59
C ARG A 747 87.45 16.44 1.36
N SER A 748 86.36 16.18 0.60
CA SER A 748 85.41 17.10 -0.06
C SER A 748 85.32 18.55 0.46
N PRO A 749 84.80 19.53 -0.34
CA PRO A 749 83.80 19.31 -1.41
C PRO A 749 83.98 20.04 -2.77
N GLU A 750 83.28 19.47 -3.76
CA GLU A 750 82.53 20.11 -4.86
C GLU A 750 83.18 21.20 -5.75
N ASN A 751 83.78 20.70 -6.84
CA ASN A 751 83.32 20.93 -8.21
C ASN A 751 83.24 22.39 -8.76
N SER A 752 84.36 22.84 -9.33
CA SER A 752 84.35 23.67 -10.55
C SER A 752 84.56 22.73 -11.77
N GLY A 753 83.94 22.89 -12.95
CA GLY A 753 83.11 23.97 -13.47
C GLY A 753 83.69 24.55 -14.77
N SER A 754 82.96 24.51 -15.90
CA SER A 754 83.38 25.21 -17.13
C SER A 754 82.26 25.54 -18.12
N SER A 755 82.42 26.73 -18.71
CA SER A 755 81.78 27.39 -19.86
C SER A 755 80.97 26.61 -20.92
N VAL A 756 79.83 27.23 -21.29
CA VAL A 756 79.30 27.43 -22.66
C VAL A 756 78.80 26.21 -23.45
N ALA A 757 77.47 26.10 -23.48
CA ALA A 757 76.70 26.04 -24.73
C ALA A 757 75.38 26.81 -24.52
N VAL A 758 74.85 27.47 -25.55
CA VAL A 758 73.53 28.12 -25.52
C VAL A 758 72.53 27.15 -26.15
N ASP A 759 71.45 26.84 -25.42
CA ASP A 759 70.31 26.13 -26.00
C ASP A 759 68.99 26.85 -25.67
N HIS A 760 68.07 26.87 -26.64
CA HIS A 760 66.86 27.69 -26.58
C HIS A 760 65.72 26.95 -25.86
N PHE A 761 65.44 27.32 -24.62
CA PHE A 761 64.13 27.05 -24.04
C PHE A 761 63.05 27.78 -24.85
N PRO A 762 61.93 27.13 -25.21
CA PRO A 762 60.86 27.79 -25.95
C PRO A 762 60.33 29.01 -25.18
N GLU A 763 60.21 30.16 -25.85
CA GLU A 763 59.56 31.33 -25.27
C GLU A 763 58.06 31.04 -25.13
N VAL A 764 57.67 30.49 -23.98
CA VAL A 764 56.27 30.31 -23.61
C VAL A 764 55.62 31.68 -23.58
N ASP A 765 54.71 31.90 -24.52
CA ASP A 765 54.07 33.20 -24.76
C ASP A 765 53.53 33.77 -23.44
N LYS A 766 54.13 34.91 -23.04
CA LYS A 766 53.83 35.63 -21.81
C LYS A 766 52.34 36.03 -21.77
N THR A 767 51.71 36.27 -22.92
CA THR A 767 50.27 36.56 -23.01
C THR A 767 49.44 35.32 -22.70
N ILE A 768 49.79 34.13 -23.21
CA ILE A 768 49.11 32.86 -22.92
C ILE A 768 49.26 32.49 -21.43
N LEU A 769 50.45 32.71 -20.84
CA LEU A 769 50.67 32.47 -19.42
C LEU A 769 49.85 33.43 -18.54
N ILE A 770 49.84 34.73 -18.86
CA ILE A 770 49.00 35.73 -18.18
C ILE A 770 47.52 35.38 -18.34
N GLU A 771 47.06 35.00 -19.54
CA GLU A 771 45.67 34.64 -19.77
C GLU A 771 45.28 33.34 -19.05
N ARG A 772 46.20 32.37 -18.92
CA ARG A 772 45.99 31.17 -18.08
C ARG A 772 45.89 31.52 -16.60
N ILE A 773 46.73 32.44 -16.11
CA ILE A 773 46.67 32.97 -14.74
C ILE A 773 45.34 33.70 -14.52
N VAL A 774 44.91 34.58 -15.43
CA VAL A 774 43.62 35.30 -15.35
C VAL A 774 42.43 34.34 -15.43
N ARG A 775 42.50 33.28 -16.26
CA ARG A 775 41.49 32.21 -16.29
C ARG A 775 41.43 31.43 -14.98
N LEU A 776 42.57 31.14 -14.36
CA LEU A 776 42.64 30.51 -13.04
C LEU A 776 42.11 31.42 -11.93
N GLN A 777 42.47 32.70 -11.93
CA GLN A 777 41.95 33.71 -10.99
C GLN A 777 40.43 33.88 -11.14
N LYS A 778 39.90 33.97 -12.37
CA LYS A 778 38.45 34.00 -12.64
C LYS A 778 37.73 32.68 -12.33
N ALA A 779 38.44 31.57 -12.20
CA ALA A 779 37.89 30.30 -11.71
C ALA A 779 37.94 30.22 -10.18
N HIS A 780 38.99 30.76 -9.56
CA HIS A 780 39.13 30.86 -8.11
C HIS A 780 38.13 31.84 -7.51
N ALA A 781 37.95 33.02 -8.10
CA ALA A 781 36.95 34.01 -7.69
C ALA A 781 35.54 33.41 -7.68
N ARG A 782 35.11 32.77 -8.78
CA ARG A 782 33.81 32.08 -8.85
C ARG A 782 33.66 30.89 -7.90
N LYS A 783 34.75 30.27 -7.46
CA LYS A 783 34.73 29.29 -6.36
C LYS A 783 34.61 29.97 -4.99
N ASN A 784 35.26 31.11 -4.78
CA ASN A 784 35.14 31.92 -3.56
C ASN A 784 33.72 32.48 -3.39
N GLU A 785 33.18 33.13 -4.42
CA GLU A 785 31.79 33.60 -4.49
C GLU A 785 30.79 32.46 -4.16
N LYS A 786 31.04 31.25 -4.68
CA LYS A 786 30.19 30.10 -4.39
C LYS A 786 30.36 29.55 -2.96
N MET A 787 31.57 29.64 -2.40
CA MET A 787 31.89 29.26 -1.03
C MET A 787 31.24 30.24 -0.05
N GLU A 788 31.42 31.54 -0.24
CA GLU A 788 30.77 32.63 0.51
C GLU A 788 29.23 32.49 0.48
N PHE A 789 28.64 32.25 -0.70
CA PHE A 789 27.21 31.98 -0.83
C PHE A 789 26.75 30.75 -0.03
N MET A 790 27.55 29.67 -0.01
CA MET A 790 27.22 28.47 0.75
C MET A 790 27.40 28.68 2.26
N GLU A 791 28.42 29.43 2.68
CA GLU A 791 28.61 29.83 4.07
C GLU A 791 27.46 30.70 4.57
N ASP A 792 27.00 31.68 3.80
CA ASP A 792 25.86 32.53 4.19
C ASP A 792 24.53 31.76 4.22
N HIS A 793 24.32 30.83 3.28
CA HIS A 793 23.18 29.92 3.35
C HIS A 793 23.24 29.00 4.59
N ILE A 794 24.42 28.51 4.97
CA ILE A 794 24.62 27.74 6.21
C ILE A 794 24.38 28.61 7.44
N LYS A 795 24.88 29.85 7.48
CA LYS A 795 24.61 30.83 8.57
C LYS A 795 23.10 31.07 8.71
N GLN A 796 22.39 31.29 7.61
CA GLN A 796 20.93 31.48 7.60
C GLN A 796 20.20 30.23 8.10
N LEU A 797 20.58 29.03 7.65
CA LEU A 797 19.95 27.78 8.08
C LEU A 797 20.17 27.49 9.57
N VAL A 798 21.38 27.75 10.08
CA VAL A 798 21.70 27.66 11.52
C VAL A 798 20.89 28.67 12.34
N GLU A 799 20.70 29.88 11.82
CA GLU A 799 19.92 30.92 12.49
C GLU A 799 18.41 30.62 12.46
N GLU A 800 17.89 30.00 11.39
CA GLU A 800 16.54 29.43 11.36
C GLU A 800 16.37 28.27 12.34
N ILE A 801 17.35 27.36 12.44
CA ILE A 801 17.33 26.27 13.42
C ILE A 801 17.29 26.87 14.84
N ARG A 802 18.15 27.83 15.17
CA ARG A 802 18.11 28.54 16.47
C ARG A 802 16.76 29.19 16.75
N LYS A 803 16.15 29.85 15.76
CA LYS A 803 14.81 30.44 15.88
C LYS A 803 13.75 29.37 16.13
N LYS A 804 13.76 28.27 15.37
CA LYS A 804 12.83 27.14 15.54
C LYS A 804 13.02 26.45 16.90
N THR A 805 14.25 26.21 17.34
CA THR A 805 14.56 25.69 18.68
C THR A 805 14.11 26.64 19.78
N LYS A 806 14.31 27.96 19.64
CA LYS A 806 13.85 28.96 20.62
C LYS A 806 12.32 29.09 20.65
N ILE A 807 11.64 28.91 19.52
CA ILE A 807 10.19 28.79 19.45
C ILE A 807 9.75 27.52 20.19
N ILE A 808 10.31 26.35 19.86
CA ILE A 808 10.01 25.07 20.52
C ILE A 808 10.25 25.15 22.03
N GLN A 809 11.37 25.73 22.48
CA GLN A 809 11.63 25.98 23.91
C GLN A 809 10.60 26.95 24.52
N SER A 810 10.14 27.97 23.80
CA SER A 810 9.07 28.87 24.26
C SER A 810 7.65 28.28 24.18
N TYR A 811 7.46 27.15 23.50
CA TYR A 811 6.26 26.32 23.57
C TYR A 811 6.36 25.37 24.76
N ILE A 812 7.44 24.59 24.88
CA ILE A 812 7.68 23.69 26.02
C ILE A 812 7.59 24.45 27.36
N LEU A 813 8.30 25.57 27.52
CA LEU A 813 8.26 26.42 28.73
C LEU A 813 6.95 27.22 28.92
N ARG A 814 5.93 26.96 28.09
CA ARG A 814 4.57 27.55 28.15
C ARG A 814 3.48 26.46 28.25
N GLU A 815 3.78 25.25 27.79
CA GLU A 815 2.93 24.06 27.84
C GLU A 815 3.20 23.24 29.11
N GLU A 816 4.43 23.27 29.65
CA GLU A 816 4.71 22.82 31.00
C GLU A 816 3.90 23.65 32.01
N ALA A 817 2.96 22.97 32.68
CA ALA A 817 2.01 23.50 33.66
C ALA A 817 0.80 24.33 33.15
N GLY A 818 0.04 23.78 32.18
CA GLY A 818 -1.40 23.63 32.42
C GLY A 818 -2.41 24.18 31.39
N THR A 819 -1.97 24.74 30.27
CA THR A 819 -2.87 25.38 29.28
C THR A 819 -3.61 24.43 28.34
N LEU A 820 -3.56 23.11 28.56
CA LEU A 820 -4.42 22.12 27.87
C LEU A 820 -5.81 21.97 28.53
N SER A 821 -6.12 22.83 29.51
CA SER A 821 -7.48 23.01 30.03
C SER A 821 -8.29 23.87 29.04
N SER A 822 -9.31 23.30 28.42
CA SER A 822 -10.37 24.07 27.76
C SER A 822 -11.14 24.88 28.82
N GLU A 823 -11.84 25.95 28.44
CA GLU A 823 -12.73 26.67 29.37
C GLU A 823 -13.74 25.73 30.05
N ALA A 824 -14.21 24.70 29.33
CA ALA A 824 -15.03 23.64 29.89
C ALA A 824 -14.30 22.77 30.93
N SER A 825 -13.01 22.47 30.72
CA SER A 825 -12.20 21.72 31.68
C SER A 825 -11.84 22.58 32.90
N ASP A 826 -11.60 23.88 32.76
CA ASP A 826 -11.34 24.77 33.90
C ASP A 826 -12.62 25.07 34.70
N PHE A 827 -13.79 25.17 34.06
CA PHE A 827 -15.07 25.19 34.77
C PHE A 827 -15.29 23.89 35.55
N ASN A 828 -14.99 22.72 34.95
CA ASN A 828 -14.98 21.45 35.65
C ASN A 828 -13.93 21.38 36.76
N LYS A 829 -12.74 21.97 36.59
CA LYS A 829 -11.66 22.00 37.60
C LYS A 829 -12.08 22.81 38.82
N VAL A 830 -12.74 23.96 38.62
CA VAL A 830 -13.38 24.75 39.69
C VAL A 830 -14.51 23.95 40.37
N HIS A 831 -15.30 23.18 39.61
CA HIS A 831 -16.32 22.29 40.17
C HIS A 831 -15.71 21.15 41.01
N LEU A 832 -14.72 20.41 40.49
CA LEU A 832 -14.00 19.36 41.23
C LEU A 832 -13.32 19.91 42.49
N SER A 833 -12.73 21.11 42.43
CA SER A 833 -12.12 21.77 43.59
C SER A 833 -13.13 22.25 44.64
N ARG A 834 -14.41 22.43 44.29
CA ARG A 834 -15.48 22.85 45.21
C ARG A 834 -16.36 21.71 45.71
N ARG A 835 -16.52 20.64 44.92
CA ARG A 835 -17.41 19.50 45.20
C ARG A 835 -16.65 18.28 45.73
N GLY A 836 -15.34 18.19 45.44
CA GLY A 836 -14.62 16.93 45.43
C GLY A 836 -14.97 16.16 44.14
N GLY A 837 -13.96 15.71 43.39
CA GLY A 837 -14.19 14.89 42.20
C GLY A 837 -14.55 13.44 42.54
N ILE A 838 -14.71 12.60 41.50
CA ILE A 838 -15.14 11.20 41.60
C ILE A 838 -14.39 10.38 42.68
N MET A 839 -13.09 10.62 42.88
CA MET A 839 -12.31 9.99 43.95
C MET A 839 -12.75 10.39 45.37
N ALA A 840 -13.18 11.63 45.60
CA ALA A 840 -13.77 12.06 46.87
C ALA A 840 -15.15 11.40 47.10
N SER A 841 -15.95 11.26 46.04
CA SER A 841 -17.23 10.54 46.04
C SER A 841 -17.08 9.01 46.21
N LEU A 842 -15.86 8.46 46.05
CA LEU A 842 -15.52 7.06 46.36
C LEU A 842 -15.10 6.85 47.82
N TYR A 843 -14.46 7.83 48.45
CA TYR A 843 -14.04 7.75 49.86
C TYR A 843 -14.99 8.44 50.87
N THR A 844 -15.93 9.25 50.38
CA THR A 844 -16.98 9.86 51.20
C THR A 844 -18.34 9.35 50.74
N SER A 845 -19.20 8.95 51.68
CA SER A 845 -20.47 8.25 51.42
C SER A 845 -21.61 9.18 50.96
N HIS A 846 -21.30 10.15 50.10
CA HIS A 846 -22.25 11.13 49.59
C HIS A 846 -22.52 10.89 48.09
N PRO A 847 -23.71 10.38 47.71
CA PRO A 847 -24.06 10.08 46.32
C PRO A 847 -24.40 11.37 45.56
N ALA A 848 -23.38 12.17 45.26
CA ALA A 848 -23.53 13.50 44.67
C ALA A 848 -23.19 13.56 43.17
N ASP A 849 -22.37 12.67 42.64
CA ASP A 849 -21.89 12.74 41.25
C ASP A 849 -22.55 11.69 40.34
N SER A 850 -23.39 12.15 39.42
CA SER A 850 -24.00 11.35 38.35
C SER A 850 -23.00 10.79 37.32
N GLY A 851 -21.69 11.01 37.52
CA GLY A 851 -20.60 10.47 36.71
C GLY A 851 -19.88 9.27 37.31
N LEU A 852 -20.19 8.87 38.56
CA LEU A 852 -19.68 7.63 39.15
C LEU A 852 -20.59 6.46 38.71
N THR A 853 -20.36 5.94 37.50
CA THR A 853 -21.04 4.72 37.02
C THR A 853 -20.48 3.47 37.69
N LEU A 854 -21.28 2.41 37.77
CA LEU A 854 -20.85 1.11 38.30
C LEU A 854 -19.62 0.58 37.55
N GLU A 855 -19.64 0.65 36.22
CA GLU A 855 -18.53 0.26 35.36
C GLU A 855 -17.24 1.03 35.66
N LEU A 856 -17.31 2.37 35.79
CA LEU A 856 -16.14 3.18 36.16
C LEU A 856 -15.60 2.81 37.54
N SER A 857 -16.48 2.53 38.52
CA SER A 857 -16.08 2.08 39.86
C SER A 857 -15.38 0.71 39.84
N LEU A 858 -15.81 -0.20 38.96
CA LEU A 858 -15.19 -1.51 38.77
C LEU A 858 -13.84 -1.38 38.05
N GLU A 859 -13.73 -0.49 37.06
CA GLU A 859 -12.48 -0.24 36.36
C GLU A 859 -11.44 0.44 37.27
N ILE A 860 -11.87 1.39 38.12
CA ILE A 860 -11.01 2.01 39.15
C ILE A 860 -10.51 0.95 40.14
N ASN A 861 -11.38 0.05 40.64
CA ASN A 861 -10.96 -1.05 41.51
C ASN A 861 -9.96 -1.99 40.80
N LYS A 862 -10.22 -2.36 39.54
CA LYS A 862 -9.32 -3.22 38.74
C LYS A 862 -7.94 -2.57 38.51
N LYS A 863 -7.88 -1.26 38.28
CA LYS A 863 -6.64 -0.48 38.15
C LYS A 863 -5.90 -0.37 39.49
N LEU A 864 -6.61 -0.10 40.59
CA LEU A 864 -6.03 -0.07 41.94
C LEU A 864 -5.48 -1.44 42.35
N GLN A 865 -6.19 -2.53 42.06
CA GLN A 865 -5.73 -3.89 42.30
C GLN A 865 -4.45 -4.20 41.52
N ALA A 866 -4.40 -3.90 40.22
CA ALA A 866 -3.20 -4.12 39.40
C ALA A 866 -1.98 -3.32 39.91
N VAL A 867 -2.18 -2.08 40.35
CA VAL A 867 -1.12 -1.25 40.97
C VAL A 867 -0.67 -1.85 42.31
N LEU A 868 -1.59 -2.39 43.11
CA LEU A 868 -1.28 -3.03 44.39
C LEU A 868 -0.53 -4.35 44.20
N GLU A 869 -0.90 -5.16 43.20
CA GLU A 869 -0.23 -6.40 42.82
C GLU A 869 1.20 -6.14 42.30
N ASP A 870 1.39 -5.17 41.41
CA ASP A 870 2.71 -4.72 40.95
C ASP A 870 3.57 -4.13 42.10
N THR A 871 2.96 -3.36 43.00
CA THR A 871 3.65 -2.83 44.19
C THR A 871 4.06 -3.94 45.15
N LEU A 872 3.21 -4.95 45.37
CA LEU A 872 3.55 -6.11 46.19
C LEU A 872 4.67 -6.93 45.55
N LEU A 873 4.59 -7.20 44.24
CA LEU A 873 5.62 -7.93 43.50
C LEU A 873 6.99 -7.21 43.61
N LYS A 874 7.02 -5.89 43.39
CA LYS A 874 8.23 -5.07 43.57
C LYS A 874 8.78 -5.12 45.00
N ASN A 875 7.93 -5.11 46.02
CA ASN A 875 8.37 -5.24 47.41
C ASN A 875 8.92 -6.65 47.73
N ILE A 876 8.37 -7.71 47.12
CA ILE A 876 8.89 -9.08 47.24
C ILE A 876 10.29 -9.16 46.60
N THR A 877 10.45 -8.72 45.35
CA THR A 877 11.75 -8.72 44.67
C THR A 877 12.79 -7.82 45.36
N LEU A 878 12.39 -6.67 45.90
CA LEU A 878 13.29 -5.83 46.72
C LEU A 878 13.74 -6.55 48.00
N LYS A 879 12.85 -7.31 48.66
CA LYS A 879 13.18 -8.11 49.84
C LYS A 879 14.14 -9.26 49.52
N GLU A 880 13.94 -9.95 48.39
CA GLU A 880 14.83 -11.02 47.90
C GLU A 880 16.23 -10.47 47.55
N ASN A 881 16.28 -9.33 46.86
CA ASN A 881 17.54 -8.62 46.55
C ASN A 881 18.28 -8.20 47.84
N LEU A 882 17.55 -7.70 48.84
CA LEU A 882 18.12 -7.26 50.12
C LEU A 882 18.61 -8.45 50.97
N GLN A 883 17.91 -9.60 50.93
CA GLN A 883 18.41 -10.86 51.51
C GLN A 883 19.67 -11.35 50.80
N THR A 884 19.71 -11.32 49.46
CA THR A 884 20.87 -11.72 48.67
C THR A 884 22.09 -10.84 49.00
N LEU A 885 21.90 -9.52 49.04
CA LEU A 885 22.93 -8.57 49.46
C LEU A 885 23.41 -8.83 50.90
N GLY A 886 22.50 -9.18 51.82
CA GLY A 886 22.84 -9.59 53.18
C GLY A 886 23.74 -10.83 53.22
N THR A 887 23.42 -11.87 52.44
CA THR A 887 24.25 -13.08 52.36
C THR A 887 25.63 -12.82 51.75
N GLU A 888 25.73 -11.90 50.78
CA GLU A 888 27.00 -11.51 50.18
C GLU A 888 27.85 -10.65 51.13
N ILE A 889 27.21 -9.77 51.91
CA ILE A 889 27.88 -9.02 53.00
C ILE A 889 28.42 -10.00 54.06
N GLU A 890 27.64 -11.00 54.48
CA GLU A 890 28.14 -12.06 55.38
C GLU A 890 29.33 -12.83 54.78
N ARG A 891 29.28 -13.13 53.48
CA ARG A 891 30.36 -13.84 52.77
C ARG A 891 31.64 -13.01 52.74
N LEU A 892 31.53 -11.71 52.47
CA LEU A 892 32.64 -10.76 52.46
C LEU A 892 33.22 -10.52 53.86
N ILE A 893 32.38 -10.41 54.90
CA ILE A 893 32.83 -10.31 56.30
C ILE A 893 33.60 -11.55 56.72
N LYS A 894 33.13 -12.76 56.35
CA LYS A 894 33.85 -14.02 56.62
C LYS A 894 35.21 -14.02 55.91
N GLN A 895 35.28 -13.64 54.64
CA GLN A 895 36.56 -13.54 53.91
C GLN A 895 37.51 -12.47 54.48
N GLN A 896 37.01 -11.31 54.90
CA GLN A 896 37.83 -10.30 55.58
C GLN A 896 38.39 -10.87 56.90
N HIS A 897 37.56 -11.56 57.70
CA HIS A 897 38.00 -12.12 58.97
C HIS A 897 39.02 -13.26 58.80
N GLU A 898 38.86 -14.11 57.78
CA GLU A 898 39.88 -15.10 57.39
C GLU A 898 41.21 -14.45 56.98
N LEU A 899 41.16 -13.36 56.19
CA LEU A 899 42.35 -12.59 55.80
C LEU A 899 43.03 -11.94 57.02
N GLU A 900 42.25 -11.31 57.91
CA GLU A 900 42.77 -10.73 59.16
C GLU A 900 43.37 -11.79 60.11
N GLN A 901 42.83 -13.01 60.14
CA GLN A 901 43.41 -14.11 60.92
C GLN A 901 44.74 -14.59 60.30
N ARG A 902 44.82 -14.73 58.98
CA ARG A 902 46.09 -15.07 58.29
C ARG A 902 47.16 -14.01 58.50
N LEU A 903 46.80 -12.73 58.41
CA LEU A 903 47.70 -11.59 58.60
C LEU A 903 48.13 -11.38 60.07
N LYS A 904 47.52 -12.11 61.02
CA LYS A 904 47.94 -12.23 62.43
C LYS A 904 48.73 -13.52 62.72
N GLN A 905 48.95 -14.38 61.73
CA GLN A 905 49.74 -15.61 61.82
C GLN A 905 51.07 -15.53 61.06
N THR A 906 51.30 -14.41 60.34
CA THR A 906 52.57 -13.99 59.74
C THR A 906 53.24 -12.92 60.58
#